data_AF-A0A6A1W6M3-F1
#
_entry.id   AF-A0A6A1W6M3-F1
#
_cell.length_a   1.000
_cell.length_b   1.000
_cell.length_c   1.000
_cell.angle_alpha   90.00
_cell.angle_beta   90.00
_cell.angle_gamma   90.00
#
_symmetry.space_group_name_H-M   'P 1'
#
loop_
_entity.id
_entity.type
_entity.pdbx_description
1 polymer ?
#
loop_
_entity_poly.entity_id
_entity_poly.type
_entity_poly.pdbx_seq_one_letter_code
_entity_poly.pdbx_strand_id
1 'polypeptide(L)'
;MEAAMGLMRRIPPKHTEAALSALLSLLPHHSSDLLSQVDQPLQVLRDMDCKKEFILCEYNRDADSYRSPWSNKYHPLLDDGTLPSLELRKLEVEANDIFAIYRDQYYEGGISSVYMWEDDNEGFVACFLIKKDGSKTGQGRRGYLQEGAWDAIHVIEVGPEEEGMAHYRLTSTVMLSLTTDNDSSGTFSLSGSIRRQMDMDLSVAEGHLCNMGRMIEEMESKLRNSLDQVYFGKTKEMLQAHFITTGQFLFCPSRTKLLELCAVSPAGDLSYATQIFHHIPNPSTNDWNAVVRGLASCPEPTKAISWYRSMSRQSGRADALTCSFALKACARMLARYEAMQIHSQTVRFGFYADFLLMTTLLDVYAKAGDLHGAEKVFDEMSVRDIASWNALVAGLAHGSQPSEAIALVNRMRLEGWKPNEITVLGALSACSQLGALKEGEKIHRYIMEEKLDMNVQVCNAVIDMYAKCGFVDKAFMVFKNMCCRKSLVTWNTMIMAFAMDGDGHKALELFKQMGQAGVHLDAVTYLAALCACNHAGLVEDGVQLFNSIARSGATHNVKHYGSVVDLLGRAGRLKEAYDIINSMPMLPDVVLWQSLLGACKTYGNVELAEIASQKLVEMGSNSCGDFVLLSNVYAAHRDGMTWVGCEQQ
;
A
#
# COMPACT_ATOMS: atom_id res chain seq x y z
N MET A 1 1.76 -39.13 18.74
CA MET A 1 2.37 -37.80 18.54
C MET A 1 1.38 -36.77 18.00
N GLU A 2 0.78 -36.99 16.82
CA GLU A 2 -0.16 -36.02 16.21
C GLU A 2 -1.32 -35.59 17.11
N ALA A 3 -1.92 -36.51 17.89
CA ALA A 3 -2.98 -36.17 18.82
C ALA A 3 -2.50 -35.25 19.97
N ALA A 4 -1.28 -35.47 20.48
CA ALA A 4 -0.67 -34.61 21.50
C ALA A 4 -0.36 -33.21 20.92
N MET A 5 0.17 -33.16 19.69
CA MET A 5 0.39 -31.90 18.97
C MET A 5 -0.91 -31.15 18.67
N GLY A 6 -1.96 -31.88 18.29
CA GLY A 6 -3.30 -31.33 18.09
C GLY A 6 -3.91 -30.75 19.37
N LEU A 7 -3.62 -31.38 20.52
CA LEU A 7 -4.02 -30.87 21.84
C LEU A 7 -3.23 -29.61 22.22
N MET A 8 -1.90 -29.64 22.08
CA MET A 8 -1.02 -28.51 22.40
C MET A 8 -1.35 -27.26 21.60
N ARG A 9 -1.69 -27.39 20.31
CA ARG A 9 -2.14 -26.25 19.47
C ARG A 9 -3.45 -25.62 19.92
N ARG A 10 -4.25 -26.31 20.74
CA ARG A 10 -5.54 -25.81 21.25
C ARG A 10 -5.44 -25.25 22.67
N ILE A 11 -4.31 -25.45 23.34
CA ILE A 11 -4.09 -24.98 24.70
C ILE A 11 -3.68 -23.51 24.67
N PRO A 12 -4.22 -22.66 25.56
CA PRO A 12 -3.75 -21.29 25.73
C PRO A 12 -2.22 -21.25 25.94
N PRO A 13 -1.47 -20.39 25.21
CA PRO A 13 -0.02 -20.25 25.34
C PRO A 13 0.49 -20.16 26.79
N LYS A 14 -0.26 -19.50 27.68
CA LYS A 14 0.05 -19.37 29.12
C LYS A 14 0.02 -20.69 29.92
N HIS A 15 -0.59 -21.74 29.38
CA HIS A 15 -0.69 -23.07 30.01
C HIS A 15 0.13 -24.12 29.26
N THR A 16 0.81 -23.73 28.18
CA THR A 16 1.62 -24.63 27.35
C THR A 16 2.69 -25.33 28.18
N GLU A 17 3.39 -24.63 29.07
CA GLU A 17 4.47 -25.23 29.88
C GLU A 17 3.95 -26.32 30.83
N ALA A 18 2.88 -26.04 31.58
CA ALA A 18 2.26 -27.01 32.49
C ALA A 18 1.67 -28.21 31.73
N ALA A 19 1.00 -27.96 30.59
CA ALA A 19 0.45 -29.00 29.75
C ALA A 19 1.54 -29.86 29.09
N LEU A 20 2.63 -29.23 28.66
CA LEU A 20 3.78 -29.89 28.09
C LEU A 20 4.46 -30.76 29.14
N SER A 21 4.70 -30.25 30.36
CA SER A 21 5.23 -31.05 31.47
C SER A 21 4.35 -32.26 31.79
N ALA A 22 3.03 -32.09 31.82
CA ALA A 22 2.09 -33.20 32.01
C ALA A 22 2.17 -34.22 30.86
N LEU A 23 2.23 -33.78 29.60
CA LEU A 23 2.40 -34.67 28.44
C LEU A 23 3.73 -35.39 28.42
N LEU A 24 4.82 -34.70 28.78
CA LEU A 24 6.17 -35.28 28.89
C LEU A 24 6.23 -36.36 29.98
N SER A 25 5.48 -36.18 31.08
CA SER A 25 5.35 -37.21 32.12
C SER A 25 4.61 -38.47 31.63
N LEU A 26 3.69 -38.31 30.67
CA LEU A 26 2.93 -39.40 30.07
C LEU A 26 3.67 -40.08 28.91
N LEU A 27 4.53 -39.33 28.20
CA LEU A 27 5.25 -39.77 27.00
C LEU A 27 6.77 -39.51 27.11
N PRO A 28 7.46 -40.05 28.12
CA PRO A 28 8.87 -39.72 28.38
C PRO A 28 9.80 -40.08 27.21
N HIS A 29 9.47 -41.13 26.45
CA HIS A 29 10.23 -41.58 25.29
C HIS A 29 10.14 -40.67 24.06
N HIS A 30 9.20 -39.72 24.04
CA HIS A 30 9.03 -38.77 22.93
C HIS A 30 9.38 -37.34 23.36
N SER A 31 10.11 -37.18 24.46
CA SER A 31 10.35 -35.88 25.09
C SER A 31 11.10 -34.90 24.20
N SER A 32 12.17 -35.34 23.52
CA SER A 32 12.92 -34.54 22.56
C SER A 32 12.04 -34.03 21.41
N ASP A 33 11.24 -34.93 20.84
CA ASP A 33 10.40 -34.63 19.68
C ASP A 33 9.22 -33.72 20.03
N LEU A 34 8.72 -33.80 21.27
CA LEU A 34 7.62 -32.94 21.74
C LEU A 34 8.13 -31.55 22.11
N LEU A 35 9.32 -31.47 22.71
CA LEU A 35 9.99 -30.20 23.03
C LEU A 35 10.37 -29.42 21.77
N SER A 36 10.83 -30.10 20.72
CA SER A 36 11.23 -29.45 19.47
C SER A 36 10.07 -28.95 18.60
N GLN A 37 8.86 -29.52 18.78
CA GLN A 37 7.70 -29.19 17.94
C GLN A 37 6.71 -28.22 18.60
N VAL A 38 6.80 -27.99 19.91
CA VAL A 38 5.86 -27.14 20.65
C VAL A 38 6.48 -25.77 20.93
N ASP A 39 5.95 -24.74 20.25
CA ASP A 39 6.32 -23.35 20.52
C ASP A 39 5.78 -22.91 21.90
N GLN A 40 6.66 -22.34 22.72
CA GLN A 40 6.35 -21.79 24.05
C GLN A 40 6.46 -20.26 24.04
N PRO A 41 5.74 -19.55 24.94
CA PRO A 41 5.93 -18.11 25.11
C PRO A 41 7.40 -17.77 25.32
N LEU A 42 7.86 -16.73 24.63
CA LEU A 42 9.27 -16.37 24.58
C LEU A 42 9.73 -15.85 25.94
N GLN A 43 10.91 -16.29 26.39
CA GLN A 43 11.54 -15.83 27.63
C GLN A 43 12.70 -14.89 27.30
N VAL A 44 13.09 -14.07 28.28
CA VAL A 44 14.12 -13.03 28.12
C VAL A 44 15.18 -13.22 29.18
N LEU A 45 16.44 -13.12 28.77
CA LEU A 45 17.60 -13.02 29.64
C LEU A 45 18.35 -11.71 29.36
N ARG A 46 19.18 -11.28 30.30
CA ARG A 46 20.04 -10.11 30.14
C ARG A 46 21.50 -10.53 30.06
N ASP A 47 22.17 -10.09 29.00
CA ASP A 47 23.61 -10.27 28.84
C ASP A 47 24.35 -9.52 29.96
N MET A 48 25.22 -10.25 30.67
CA MET A 48 25.90 -9.70 31.83
C MET A 48 27.03 -8.72 31.48
N ASP A 49 27.60 -8.84 30.28
CA ASP A 49 28.70 -8.02 29.79
C ASP A 49 28.19 -6.71 29.19
N CYS A 50 27.26 -6.79 28.24
CA CYS A 50 26.77 -5.62 27.51
C CYS A 50 25.45 -5.04 28.04
N LYS A 51 24.83 -5.70 29.04
CA LYS A 51 23.58 -5.27 29.68
C LYS A 51 22.35 -5.19 28.75
N LYS A 52 22.43 -5.77 27.56
CA LYS A 52 21.33 -5.87 26.59
C LYS A 52 20.50 -7.11 26.88
N GLU A 53 19.19 -7.02 26.69
CA GLU A 53 18.27 -8.14 26.79
C GLU A 53 18.28 -8.97 25.49
N PHE A 54 18.08 -10.27 25.59
CA PHE A 54 17.95 -11.18 24.45
C PHE A 54 16.93 -12.27 24.73
N ILE A 55 16.38 -12.84 23.65
CA ILE A 55 15.30 -13.83 23.70
C ILE A 55 15.88 -15.24 23.73
N LEU A 56 15.33 -16.09 24.58
CA LEU A 56 15.69 -17.49 24.70
C LEU A 56 14.89 -18.34 23.70
N CYS A 57 15.58 -19.24 23.00
CA CYS A 57 15.00 -20.23 22.10
C CYS A 57 15.89 -21.47 22.00
N GLU A 58 15.41 -22.54 21.37
CA GLU A 58 16.22 -23.75 21.18
C GLU A 58 17.44 -23.50 20.28
N TYR A 59 17.35 -22.59 19.31
CA TYR A 59 18.47 -22.21 18.43
C TYR A 59 19.56 -21.41 19.14
N ASN A 60 19.44 -21.01 20.40
CA ASN A 60 20.58 -20.45 21.13
C ASN A 60 20.88 -21.22 22.41
N ARG A 61 20.33 -22.42 22.56
CA ARG A 61 20.46 -23.24 23.76
C ARG A 61 21.52 -24.32 23.54
N ASP A 62 22.37 -24.51 24.53
CA ASP A 62 23.26 -25.66 24.65
C ASP A 62 23.20 -26.15 26.10
N ALA A 63 22.73 -27.39 26.28
CA ALA A 63 22.29 -27.95 27.57
C ALA A 63 21.34 -27.00 28.33
N ASP A 64 21.77 -26.42 29.45
CA ASP A 64 20.99 -25.48 30.26
C ASP A 64 21.44 -24.02 30.11
N SER A 65 22.31 -23.74 29.13
CA SER A 65 22.90 -22.43 28.90
C SER A 65 22.45 -21.82 27.57
N TYR A 66 22.33 -20.49 27.52
CA TYR A 66 21.88 -19.77 26.32
C TYR A 66 22.91 -18.76 25.81
N ARG A 67 23.21 -18.81 24.51
CA ARG A 67 24.14 -17.90 23.84
C ARG A 67 23.50 -16.53 23.63
N SER A 68 24.16 -15.50 24.13
CA SER A 68 23.81 -14.11 23.84
C SER A 68 24.18 -13.75 22.40
N PRO A 69 23.28 -13.12 21.63
CA PRO A 69 23.60 -12.64 20.28
C PRO A 69 24.50 -11.40 20.33
N TRP A 70 24.76 -10.83 21.51
CA TRP A 70 25.56 -9.63 21.70
C TRP A 70 27.02 -9.97 21.98
N SER A 71 27.28 -10.64 23.11
CA SER A 71 28.63 -11.02 23.55
C SER A 71 29.13 -12.32 22.92
N ASN A 72 28.25 -13.09 22.28
CA ASN A 72 28.52 -14.44 21.80
C ASN A 72 28.90 -15.45 22.91
N LYS A 73 28.53 -15.16 24.17
CA LYS A 73 28.81 -16.03 25.32
C LYS A 73 27.54 -16.71 25.82
N TYR A 74 27.72 -17.89 26.39
CA TYR A 74 26.66 -18.64 27.04
C TYR A 74 26.37 -18.13 28.45
N HIS A 75 25.09 -18.17 28.83
CA HIS A 75 24.60 -17.85 30.15
C HIS A 75 23.63 -18.93 30.66
N PRO A 76 23.95 -19.65 31.76
CA PRO A 76 25.23 -19.65 32.51
C PRO A 76 26.46 -19.96 31.65
N LEU A 77 27.67 -19.63 32.14
CA LEU A 77 28.89 -19.83 31.35
C LEU A 77 29.09 -21.31 31.01
N LEU A 78 29.37 -21.56 29.73
CA LEU A 78 29.67 -22.86 29.17
C LEU A 78 30.95 -22.72 28.33
N ASP A 79 32.02 -23.40 28.72
CA ASP A 79 33.34 -23.23 28.10
C ASP A 79 33.45 -23.92 26.72
N ASP A 80 32.69 -25.02 26.52
CA ASP A 80 32.70 -25.84 25.30
C ASP A 80 31.38 -25.72 24.49
N GLY A 81 30.68 -24.59 24.59
CA GLY A 81 29.43 -24.37 23.85
C GLY A 81 29.68 -24.28 22.34
N THR A 82 28.75 -24.80 21.55
CA THR A 82 28.79 -24.66 20.08
C THR A 82 28.72 -23.16 19.69
N LEU A 83 29.37 -22.75 18.60
CA LEU A 83 29.34 -21.37 18.11
C LEU A 83 29.21 -21.37 16.59
N PRO A 84 28.51 -20.38 16.00
CA PRO A 84 28.45 -20.26 14.55
C PRO A 84 29.81 -19.88 13.97
N SER A 85 30.03 -20.21 12.70
CA SER A 85 31.18 -19.76 11.93
C SER A 85 31.32 -18.24 11.93
N LEU A 86 32.54 -17.77 11.65
CA LEU A 86 32.84 -16.34 11.60
C LEU A 86 31.97 -15.59 10.57
N GLU A 87 31.62 -16.25 9.46
CA GLU A 87 30.80 -15.66 8.40
C GLU A 87 29.34 -15.52 8.83
N LEU A 88 28.73 -16.60 9.34
CA LEU A 88 27.37 -16.54 9.88
C LEU A 88 27.28 -15.62 11.08
N ARG A 89 28.32 -15.55 11.92
CA ARG A 89 28.34 -14.63 13.06
C ARG A 89 28.32 -13.17 12.61
N LYS A 90 29.01 -12.81 11.52
CA LYS A 90 28.93 -11.44 10.96
C LYS A 90 27.52 -11.15 10.46
N LEU A 91 26.92 -12.11 9.74
CA LEU A 91 25.55 -12.00 9.23
C LEU A 91 24.53 -11.88 10.37
N GLU A 92 24.70 -12.63 11.45
CA GLU A 92 23.86 -12.60 12.65
C GLU A 92 23.91 -11.23 13.35
N VAL A 93 25.10 -10.63 13.47
CA VAL A 93 25.25 -9.30 14.06
C VAL A 93 24.54 -8.24 13.21
N GLU A 94 24.75 -8.27 11.90
CA GLU A 94 24.08 -7.37 10.95
C GLU A 94 22.55 -7.56 10.97
N ALA A 95 22.09 -8.81 11.00
CA ALA A 95 20.68 -9.14 11.10
C ALA A 95 20.04 -8.55 12.36
N ASN A 96 20.70 -8.67 13.51
CA ASN A 96 20.18 -8.10 14.76
C ASN A 96 20.09 -6.58 14.71
N ASP A 97 21.07 -5.89 14.12
CA ASP A 97 21.07 -4.43 14.01
C ASP A 97 19.92 -3.94 13.10
N ILE A 98 19.72 -4.58 11.95
CA ILE A 98 18.61 -4.26 11.03
C ILE A 98 17.27 -4.62 11.66
N PHE A 99 17.15 -5.80 12.26
CA PHE A 99 15.88 -6.28 12.83
C PHE A 99 15.46 -5.48 14.06
N ALA A 100 16.39 -4.86 14.79
CA ALA A 100 16.07 -3.88 15.84
C ALA A 100 15.36 -2.64 15.28
N ILE A 101 15.76 -2.15 14.09
CA ILE A 101 15.08 -1.03 13.41
C ILE A 101 13.66 -1.46 13.01
N TYR A 102 13.52 -2.66 12.44
CA TYR A 102 12.20 -3.21 12.07
C TYR A 102 11.28 -3.32 13.30
N ARG A 103 11.80 -3.86 14.42
CA ARG A 103 11.07 -3.91 15.69
C ARG A 103 10.60 -2.52 16.13
N ASP A 104 11.48 -1.53 16.13
CA ASP A 104 11.13 -0.20 16.64
C ASP A 104 10.12 0.53 15.73
N GLN A 105 10.25 0.38 14.41
CA GLN A 105 9.31 0.98 13.45
C GLN A 105 7.94 0.31 13.45
N TYR A 106 7.91 -1.01 13.60
CA TYR A 106 6.72 -1.80 13.31
C TYR A 106 6.00 -2.31 14.56
N TYR A 107 6.75 -2.60 15.61
CA TYR A 107 6.24 -3.02 16.92
C TYR A 107 6.28 -1.89 17.95
N GLU A 108 6.81 -0.71 17.63
CA GLU A 108 6.91 0.44 18.54
C GLU A 108 7.65 0.07 19.84
N GLY A 109 8.68 -0.78 19.71
CA GLY A 109 9.49 -1.29 20.81
C GLY A 109 9.32 -2.79 21.07
N GLY A 110 9.74 -3.25 22.25
CA GLY A 110 9.84 -4.68 22.60
C GLY A 110 11.29 -5.18 22.61
N ILE A 111 11.46 -6.49 22.61
CA ILE A 111 12.76 -7.16 22.56
C ILE A 111 12.80 -7.99 21.29
N SER A 112 13.95 -8.00 20.62
CA SER A 112 14.19 -8.81 19.43
C SER A 112 15.55 -9.49 19.52
N SER A 113 15.67 -10.67 18.92
CA SER A 113 16.94 -11.39 18.80
C SER A 113 16.96 -12.20 17.53
N VAL A 114 18.13 -12.26 16.89
CA VAL A 114 18.38 -13.09 15.71
C VAL A 114 19.53 -14.04 16.02
N TYR A 115 19.34 -15.31 15.68
CA TYR A 115 20.36 -16.36 15.80
C TYR A 115 20.56 -17.06 14.47
N MET A 116 21.79 -17.42 14.15
CA MET A 116 22.16 -18.14 12.93
C MET A 116 23.11 -19.29 13.24
N TRP A 117 22.93 -20.41 12.54
CA TRP A 117 23.72 -21.64 12.69
C TRP A 117 23.83 -22.38 11.37
N GLU A 118 24.93 -23.12 11.21
CA GLU A 118 25.07 -24.07 10.10
C GLU A 118 23.96 -25.12 10.14
N ASP A 119 23.44 -25.47 8.97
CA ASP A 119 22.56 -26.63 8.80
C ASP A 119 23.39 -27.83 8.35
N ASP A 120 22.96 -29.04 8.73
CA ASP A 120 23.65 -30.29 8.39
C ASP A 120 23.69 -30.55 6.86
N ASN A 121 22.84 -29.87 6.08
CA ASN A 121 22.70 -30.03 4.62
C ASN A 121 23.43 -28.95 3.79
N GLU A 122 24.60 -28.50 4.23
CA GLU A 122 25.43 -27.48 3.53
C GLU A 122 24.79 -26.08 3.41
N GLY A 123 23.74 -25.81 4.19
CA GLY A 123 23.05 -24.53 4.29
C GLY A 123 23.21 -23.87 5.65
N PHE A 124 22.27 -22.99 6.02
CA PHE A 124 22.20 -22.43 7.37
C PHE A 124 20.76 -22.15 7.80
N VAL A 125 20.54 -22.08 9.11
CA VAL A 125 19.26 -21.71 9.70
C VAL A 125 19.39 -20.33 10.35
N ALA A 126 18.40 -19.46 10.12
CA ALA A 126 18.26 -18.19 10.80
C ALA A 126 16.94 -18.13 11.58
N CYS A 127 17.01 -17.80 12.86
CA CYS A 127 15.86 -17.67 13.75
C CYS A 127 15.72 -16.21 14.19
N PHE A 128 14.65 -15.55 13.74
CA PHE A 128 14.29 -14.17 14.11
C PHE A 128 13.14 -14.20 15.11
N LEU A 129 13.33 -13.53 16.25
CA LEU A 129 12.42 -13.58 17.38
C LEU A 129 12.01 -12.17 17.78
N ILE A 130 10.72 -12.00 18.12
CA ILE A 130 10.19 -10.76 18.67
C ILE A 130 9.32 -11.10 19.87
N LYS A 131 9.58 -10.41 20.98
CA LYS A 131 8.70 -10.39 22.15
C LYS A 131 8.27 -8.96 22.44
N LYS A 132 6.97 -8.70 22.36
CA LYS A 132 6.37 -7.43 22.74
C LYS A 132 5.40 -7.64 23.91
N ASP A 133 5.70 -6.97 25.01
CA ASP A 133 4.81 -6.86 26.15
C ASP A 133 3.89 -5.63 25.97
N GLY A 134 2.62 -5.89 25.66
CA GLY A 134 1.57 -4.91 25.47
C GLY A 134 1.07 -4.26 26.76
N SER A 135 1.51 -4.72 27.93
CA SER A 135 1.17 -4.08 29.22
C SER A 135 2.01 -2.82 29.51
N LYS A 136 3.20 -2.71 28.90
CA LYS A 136 4.20 -1.66 29.21
C LYS A 136 4.19 -0.48 28.25
N THR A 137 3.63 -0.64 27.04
CA THR A 137 3.64 0.39 26.00
C THR A 137 2.23 0.95 25.78
N GLY A 138 2.03 2.14 26.33
CA GLY A 138 0.85 2.97 26.07
C GLY A 138 0.01 3.18 27.33
N GLN A 139 -0.17 4.45 27.67
CA GLN A 139 -1.35 4.92 28.38
C GLN A 139 -2.59 4.49 27.59
N GLY A 140 -3.02 3.23 27.75
CA GLY A 140 -4.33 2.79 27.36
C GLY A 140 -5.31 3.66 28.12
N ARG A 141 -5.86 4.66 27.43
CA ARG A 141 -6.98 5.45 27.95
C ARG A 141 -8.00 4.44 28.48
N ARG A 142 -8.05 4.29 29.81
CA ARG A 142 -9.02 3.54 30.64
C ARG A 142 -8.62 2.19 31.26
N GLY A 143 -7.35 1.78 31.34
CA GLY A 143 -6.91 0.81 32.38
C GLY A 143 -7.63 -0.55 32.48
N TYR A 144 -8.15 -1.10 31.38
CA TYR A 144 -8.87 -2.40 31.36
C TYR A 144 -8.03 -3.59 30.86
N LEU A 145 -6.85 -3.34 30.28
CA LEU A 145 -5.94 -4.39 29.83
C LEU A 145 -4.95 -4.70 30.96
N GLN A 146 -4.97 -5.94 31.45
CA GLN A 146 -4.14 -6.36 32.57
C GLN A 146 -2.81 -6.95 32.07
N GLU A 147 -2.86 -7.86 31.10
CA GLU A 147 -1.67 -8.41 30.44
C GLU A 147 -1.93 -8.54 28.93
N GLY A 148 -0.92 -8.20 28.13
CA GLY A 148 -0.93 -8.44 26.69
C GLY A 148 0.46 -8.86 26.25
N ALA A 149 0.59 -9.95 25.51
CA ALA A 149 1.87 -10.40 24.98
C ALA A 149 1.74 -10.82 23.52
N TRP A 150 2.66 -10.34 22.70
CA TRP A 150 2.85 -10.73 21.31
C TRP A 150 4.24 -11.33 21.16
N ASP A 151 4.29 -12.63 20.86
CA ASP A 151 5.51 -13.37 20.61
C ASP A 151 5.52 -13.85 19.16
N ALA A 152 6.55 -13.50 18.38
CA ALA A 152 6.73 -13.94 17.00
C ALA A 152 8.06 -14.69 16.85
N ILE A 153 8.00 -15.83 16.16
CA ILE A 153 9.12 -16.73 15.90
C ILE A 153 9.15 -16.98 14.39
N HIS A 154 10.24 -16.60 13.74
CA HIS A 154 10.46 -16.83 12.31
C HIS A 154 11.74 -17.65 12.14
N VAL A 155 11.59 -18.91 11.77
CA VAL A 155 12.70 -19.81 11.44
C VAL A 155 12.82 -19.89 9.93
N ILE A 156 14.00 -19.61 9.40
CA ILE A 156 14.29 -19.69 7.98
C ILE A 156 15.40 -20.70 7.78
N GLU A 157 15.11 -21.78 7.06
CA GLU A 157 16.10 -22.71 6.55
C GLU A 157 16.55 -22.22 5.18
N VAL A 158 17.86 -22.00 5.01
CA VAL A 158 18.49 -21.57 3.76
C VAL A 158 19.31 -22.73 3.23
N GLY A 159 18.94 -23.24 2.06
CA GLY A 159 19.68 -24.29 1.36
C GLY A 159 21.01 -23.79 0.79
N PRO A 160 21.83 -24.70 0.23
CA PRO A 160 23.10 -24.34 -0.38
C PRO A 160 22.91 -23.36 -1.54
N GLU A 161 23.93 -22.52 -1.77
CA GLU A 161 23.94 -21.61 -2.92
C GLU A 161 24.37 -22.38 -4.18
N GLU A 162 23.45 -22.50 -5.13
CA GLU A 162 23.68 -23.13 -6.44
C GLU A 162 23.43 -22.10 -7.54
N GLU A 163 24.45 -21.82 -8.36
CA GLU A 163 24.36 -20.87 -9.49
C GLU A 163 23.85 -19.46 -9.10
N GLY A 164 24.12 -18.99 -7.88
CA GLY A 164 23.67 -17.69 -7.38
C GLY A 164 22.20 -17.66 -6.93
N MET A 165 21.58 -18.83 -6.78
CA MET A 165 20.24 -19.05 -6.24
C MET A 165 20.35 -19.85 -4.94
N ALA A 166 19.40 -19.63 -4.03
CA ALA A 166 19.25 -20.46 -2.84
C ALA A 166 17.77 -20.74 -2.58
N HIS A 167 17.48 -21.92 -2.02
CA HIS A 167 16.16 -22.29 -1.54
C HIS A 167 15.95 -21.77 -0.12
N TYR A 168 14.79 -21.16 0.15
CA TYR A 168 14.43 -20.62 1.46
C TYR A 168 13.12 -21.24 1.92
N ARG A 169 13.09 -21.76 3.15
CA ARG A 169 11.87 -22.20 3.83
C ARG A 169 11.66 -21.41 5.11
N LEU A 170 10.67 -20.54 5.11
CA LEU A 170 10.25 -19.77 6.29
C LEU A 170 9.11 -20.48 7.01
N THR A 171 9.31 -20.81 8.28
CA THR A 171 8.25 -21.17 9.23
C THR A 171 8.05 -20.02 10.22
N SER A 172 6.86 -19.40 10.21
CA SER A 172 6.51 -18.33 11.14
C SER A 172 5.42 -18.80 12.10
N THR A 173 5.68 -18.67 13.41
CA THR A 173 4.69 -18.81 14.47
C THR A 173 4.48 -17.48 15.17
N VAL A 174 3.22 -17.05 15.29
CA VAL A 174 2.84 -15.92 16.15
C VAL A 174 1.94 -16.42 17.26
N MET A 175 2.24 -16.03 18.50
CA MET A 175 1.46 -16.29 19.69
C MET A 175 0.99 -14.95 20.27
N LEU A 176 -0.32 -14.85 20.50
CA LEU A 176 -0.93 -13.70 21.16
C LEU A 176 -1.63 -14.16 22.43
N SER A 177 -1.45 -13.41 23.51
CA SER A 177 -2.28 -13.48 24.69
C SER A 177 -2.74 -12.09 25.11
N LEU A 178 -4.00 -11.97 25.49
CA LEU A 178 -4.64 -10.77 25.99
C LEU A 178 -5.52 -11.17 27.16
N THR A 179 -5.29 -10.57 28.32
CA THR A 179 -6.14 -10.72 29.49
C THR A 179 -6.67 -9.34 29.91
N THR A 180 -7.97 -9.27 30.10
CA THR A 180 -8.64 -8.09 30.62
C THR A 180 -9.42 -8.50 31.86
N ASP A 181 -9.30 -7.74 32.94
CA ASP A 181 -10.04 -8.01 34.17
C ASP A 181 -10.85 -6.78 34.55
N ASN A 182 -12.10 -6.99 34.92
CA ASN A 182 -13.02 -5.91 35.30
C ASN A 182 -14.07 -6.45 36.28
N ASP A 183 -14.21 -5.75 37.41
CA ASP A 183 -15.05 -6.13 38.55
C ASP A 183 -16.52 -6.44 38.19
N SER A 184 -17.04 -5.84 37.11
CA SER A 184 -18.42 -6.05 36.65
C SER A 184 -18.60 -7.19 35.64
N SER A 185 -17.54 -7.61 34.93
CA SER A 185 -17.63 -8.54 33.78
C SER A 185 -16.79 -9.81 33.94
N GLY A 186 -15.99 -9.92 35.01
CA GLY A 186 -15.06 -11.02 35.25
C GLY A 186 -13.84 -10.99 34.33
N THR A 187 -12.92 -11.92 34.57
CA THR A 187 -11.66 -12.03 33.83
C THR A 187 -11.88 -12.64 32.45
N PHE A 188 -11.51 -11.91 31.40
CA PHE A 188 -11.54 -12.35 30.02
C PHE A 188 -10.12 -12.64 29.54
N SER A 189 -9.91 -13.81 28.95
CA SER A 189 -8.62 -14.26 28.43
C SER A 189 -8.79 -14.68 26.98
N LEU A 190 -8.14 -13.96 26.08
CA LEU A 190 -8.09 -14.24 24.66
C LEU A 190 -6.66 -14.62 24.29
N SER A 191 -6.46 -15.84 23.82
CA SER A 191 -5.12 -16.31 23.50
C SER A 191 -5.13 -17.35 22.40
N GLY A 192 -4.11 -17.36 21.56
CA GLY A 192 -3.97 -18.31 20.48
C GLY A 192 -2.61 -18.24 19.80
N SER A 193 -2.31 -19.27 19.02
CA SER A 193 -1.12 -19.33 18.18
C SER A 193 -1.51 -19.62 16.74
N ILE A 194 -0.77 -19.06 15.79
CA ILE A 194 -0.90 -19.36 14.36
C ILE A 194 0.49 -19.66 13.83
N ARG A 195 0.64 -20.82 13.18
CA ARG A 195 1.85 -21.22 12.45
C ARG A 195 1.56 -21.28 10.95
N ARG A 196 2.45 -20.70 10.14
CA ARG A 196 2.41 -20.71 8.67
C ARG A 196 3.79 -21.00 8.10
N GLN A 197 3.81 -21.56 6.89
CA GLN A 197 5.03 -21.86 6.15
C GLN A 197 4.99 -21.22 4.76
N MET A 198 6.18 -20.90 4.25
CA MET A 198 6.41 -20.37 2.91
C MET A 198 7.76 -20.90 2.40
N ASP A 199 7.78 -21.35 1.15
CA ASP A 199 8.97 -21.83 0.47
C ASP A 199 9.20 -20.96 -0.79
N MET A 200 10.44 -20.55 -1.05
CA MET A 200 10.81 -19.72 -2.20
C MET A 200 12.23 -20.02 -2.69
N ASP A 201 12.43 -20.02 -4.00
CA ASP A 201 13.77 -20.01 -4.62
C ASP A 201 14.10 -18.58 -5.04
N LEU A 202 15.16 -18.00 -4.46
CA LEU A 202 15.50 -16.59 -4.65
C LEU A 202 16.97 -16.44 -5.02
N SER A 203 17.25 -15.46 -5.89
CA SER A 203 18.63 -15.07 -6.18
C SER A 203 19.30 -14.46 -4.94
N VAL A 204 20.56 -14.83 -4.72
CA VAL A 204 21.38 -14.35 -3.60
C VAL A 204 22.07 -13.02 -3.93
N ALA A 205 21.85 -12.45 -5.12
CA ALA A 205 22.49 -11.20 -5.56
C ALA A 205 22.26 -10.00 -4.61
N GLU A 206 21.10 -9.92 -3.95
CA GLU A 206 20.78 -8.88 -2.96
C GLU A 206 21.17 -9.28 -1.51
N GLY A 207 21.78 -10.45 -1.33
CA GLY A 207 22.16 -11.03 -0.05
C GLY A 207 21.04 -11.75 0.69
N HIS A 208 21.39 -12.76 1.50
CA HIS A 208 20.42 -13.57 2.25
C HIS A 208 19.54 -12.74 3.19
N LEU A 209 20.08 -11.70 3.85
CA LEU A 209 19.30 -10.86 4.77
C LEU A 209 18.13 -10.15 4.08
N CYS A 210 18.31 -9.69 2.84
CA CYS A 210 17.25 -9.01 2.11
C CYS A 210 16.12 -9.98 1.74
N ASN A 211 16.48 -11.19 1.30
CA ASN A 211 15.53 -12.26 1.01
C ASN A 211 14.73 -12.67 2.25
N MET A 212 15.43 -12.97 3.34
CA MET A 212 14.83 -13.34 4.62
C MET A 212 13.90 -12.24 5.16
N GLY A 213 14.34 -10.97 5.11
CA GLY A 213 13.53 -9.83 5.55
C GLY A 213 12.22 -9.69 4.78
N ARG A 214 12.25 -9.81 3.44
CA ARG A 214 11.03 -9.76 2.59
C ARG A 214 10.05 -10.88 2.94
N MET A 215 10.56 -12.11 3.10
CA MET A 215 9.71 -13.25 3.46
C MET A 215 9.04 -13.06 4.82
N ILE A 216 9.79 -12.54 5.81
CA ILE A 216 9.25 -12.24 7.14
C ILE A 216 8.15 -11.18 7.05
N GLU A 217 8.39 -10.08 6.34
CA GLU A 217 7.43 -8.98 6.21
C GLU A 217 6.12 -9.43 5.54
N GLU A 218 6.23 -10.19 4.45
CA GLU A 218 5.06 -10.74 3.76
C GLU A 218 4.27 -11.70 4.66
N MET A 219 4.97 -12.59 5.38
CA MET A 219 4.34 -13.56 6.27
C MET A 219 3.69 -12.89 7.49
N GLU A 220 4.34 -11.91 8.10
CA GLU A 220 3.79 -11.12 9.20
C GLU A 220 2.52 -10.38 8.78
N SER A 221 2.49 -9.79 7.58
CA SER A 221 1.29 -9.16 7.04
C SER A 221 0.13 -10.15 6.90
N LYS A 222 0.38 -11.35 6.36
CA LYS A 222 -0.62 -12.42 6.23
C LYS A 222 -1.12 -12.91 7.59
N LEU A 223 -0.21 -13.10 8.55
CA LEU A 223 -0.52 -13.57 9.90
C LEU A 223 -1.34 -12.53 10.67
N ARG A 224 -0.98 -11.24 10.61
CA ARG A 224 -1.73 -10.17 11.26
C ARG A 224 -3.14 -10.04 10.70
N ASN A 225 -3.30 -10.05 9.38
CA ASN A 225 -4.63 -10.04 8.76
C ASN A 225 -5.50 -11.23 9.20
N SER A 226 -4.88 -12.42 9.35
CA SER A 226 -5.58 -13.61 9.83
C SER A 226 -5.95 -13.51 11.31
N LEU A 227 -5.03 -13.04 12.16
CA LEU A 227 -5.27 -12.81 13.58
C LEU A 227 -6.37 -11.77 13.76
N ASP A 228 -6.29 -10.65 13.06
CA ASP A 228 -7.32 -9.61 13.03
C ASP A 228 -8.68 -10.24 12.72
N GLN A 229 -8.85 -10.96 11.61
CA GLN A 229 -10.13 -11.60 11.27
C GLN A 229 -10.65 -12.55 12.36
N VAL A 230 -9.79 -13.39 12.94
CA VAL A 230 -10.19 -14.35 13.99
C VAL A 230 -10.58 -13.63 15.28
N TYR A 231 -9.81 -12.62 15.68
CA TYR A 231 -10.07 -11.84 16.88
C TYR A 231 -11.30 -10.96 16.71
N PHE A 232 -11.45 -10.27 15.58
CA PHE A 232 -12.66 -9.51 15.26
C PHE A 232 -13.91 -10.41 15.25
N GLY A 233 -13.83 -11.61 14.64
CA GLY A 233 -14.93 -12.57 14.63
C GLY A 233 -15.34 -13.02 16.03
N LYS A 234 -14.39 -13.50 16.85
CA LYS A 234 -14.68 -13.96 18.22
C LYS A 234 -15.10 -12.82 19.14
N THR A 235 -14.43 -11.67 19.09
CA THR A 235 -14.80 -10.50 19.91
C THR A 235 -16.21 -10.02 19.56
N LYS A 236 -16.59 -10.03 18.27
CA LYS A 236 -17.95 -9.70 17.82
C LYS A 236 -19.00 -10.66 18.39
N GLU A 237 -18.79 -11.98 18.22
CA GLU A 237 -19.70 -13.02 18.72
C GLU A 237 -19.83 -12.97 20.24
N MET A 238 -18.70 -12.82 20.95
CA MET A 238 -18.67 -12.79 22.40
C MET A 238 -19.26 -11.51 22.99
N LEU A 239 -18.95 -10.33 22.43
CA LEU A 239 -19.55 -9.07 22.87
C LEU A 239 -21.06 -9.10 22.66
N GLN A 240 -21.53 -9.62 21.52
CA GLN A 240 -22.95 -9.77 21.26
C GLN A 240 -23.62 -10.75 22.23
N ALA A 241 -23.06 -11.95 22.43
CA ALA A 241 -23.59 -12.94 23.35
C ALA A 241 -23.61 -12.41 24.80
N HIS A 242 -22.54 -11.72 25.21
CA HIS A 242 -22.45 -11.08 26.53
C HIS A 242 -23.50 -9.97 26.68
N PHE A 243 -23.64 -9.08 25.70
CA PHE A 243 -24.62 -7.99 25.75
C PHE A 243 -26.07 -8.48 25.78
N ILE A 244 -26.37 -9.58 25.08
CA ILE A 244 -27.70 -10.22 25.12
C ILE A 244 -27.94 -10.88 26.48
N THR A 245 -26.99 -11.67 26.99
CA THR A 245 -27.16 -12.44 28.23
C THR A 245 -27.15 -11.58 29.50
N THR A 246 -26.37 -10.50 29.52
CA THR A 246 -26.31 -9.55 30.65
C THR A 246 -27.37 -8.44 30.59
N GLY A 247 -28.15 -8.36 29.50
CA GLY A 247 -29.08 -7.25 29.24
C GLY A 247 -28.39 -5.91 28.93
N GLN A 248 -27.04 -5.88 28.90
CA GLN A 248 -26.26 -4.66 28.64
C GLN A 248 -26.31 -4.19 27.19
N PHE A 249 -26.89 -4.95 26.25
CA PHE A 249 -27.14 -4.46 24.89
C PHE A 249 -27.99 -3.17 24.88
N LEU A 250 -28.82 -2.98 25.89
CA LEU A 250 -29.62 -1.78 26.07
C LEU A 250 -28.80 -0.58 26.59
N PHE A 251 -27.57 -0.81 27.07
CA PHE A 251 -26.67 0.24 27.53
C PHE A 251 -25.93 0.89 26.34
N CYS A 252 -26.15 2.19 26.16
CA CYS A 252 -25.74 2.93 24.96
C CYS A 252 -24.23 2.83 24.63
N PRO A 253 -23.28 3.01 25.58
CA PRO A 253 -21.84 2.92 25.27
C PRO A 253 -21.40 1.57 24.70
N SER A 254 -21.90 0.47 25.27
CA SER A 254 -21.56 -0.90 24.87
C SER A 254 -22.02 -1.23 23.46
N ARG A 255 -23.25 -0.84 23.14
CA ARG A 255 -23.88 -1.02 21.83
C ARG A 255 -23.21 -0.20 20.73
N THR A 256 -22.94 1.08 21.00
CA THR A 256 -22.24 1.95 20.06
C THR A 256 -20.86 1.39 19.71
N LYS A 257 -20.13 0.83 20.69
CA LYS A 257 -18.81 0.25 20.43
C LYS A 257 -18.86 -0.98 19.54
N LEU A 258 -19.86 -1.85 19.72
CA LEU A 258 -20.09 -2.99 18.84
C LEU A 258 -20.42 -2.54 17.42
N LEU A 259 -21.27 -1.52 17.26
CA LEU A 259 -21.57 -0.94 15.95
C LEU A 259 -20.34 -0.34 15.28
N GLU A 260 -19.51 0.41 16.01
CA GLU A 260 -18.28 1.00 15.49
C GLU A 260 -17.30 -0.09 15.01
N LEU A 261 -17.14 -1.16 15.82
CA LEU A 261 -16.30 -2.31 15.45
C LEU A 261 -16.81 -3.00 14.18
N CYS A 262 -18.12 -3.19 14.03
CA CYS A 262 -18.69 -3.84 12.85
C CYS A 262 -18.67 -2.94 11.60
N ALA A 263 -18.89 -1.64 11.76
CA ALA A 263 -19.06 -0.71 10.63
C ALA A 263 -17.75 -0.13 10.09
N VAL A 264 -16.71 0.01 10.93
CA VAL A 264 -15.50 0.78 10.58
C VAL A 264 -14.24 -0.10 10.48
N SER A 265 -14.18 -1.25 11.15
CA SER A 265 -13.00 -2.11 11.12
C SER A 265 -12.73 -2.66 9.70
N PRO A 266 -11.46 -2.79 9.26
CA PRO A 266 -11.11 -3.42 7.99
C PRO A 266 -11.65 -4.85 7.82
N ALA A 267 -11.83 -5.58 8.94
CA ALA A 267 -12.43 -6.91 8.99
C ALA A 267 -13.91 -6.90 9.45
N GLY A 268 -14.52 -5.72 9.56
CA GLY A 268 -15.90 -5.53 9.99
C GLY A 268 -16.90 -5.92 8.89
N ASP A 269 -18.13 -6.23 9.32
CA ASP A 269 -19.25 -6.46 8.40
C ASP A 269 -20.27 -5.32 8.54
N LEU A 270 -20.24 -4.42 7.58
CA LEU A 270 -21.13 -3.27 7.53
C LEU A 270 -22.59 -3.67 7.35
N SER A 271 -22.86 -4.76 6.62
CA SER A 271 -24.23 -5.28 6.45
C SER A 271 -24.76 -5.75 7.80
N TYR A 272 -23.93 -6.45 8.56
CA TYR A 272 -24.26 -6.85 9.91
C TYR A 272 -24.49 -5.67 10.86
N ALA A 273 -23.65 -4.63 10.78
CA ALA A 273 -23.83 -3.41 11.57
C ALA A 273 -25.20 -2.76 11.30
N THR A 274 -25.62 -2.70 10.02
CA THR A 274 -26.95 -2.16 9.65
C THR A 274 -28.11 -3.01 10.15
N GLN A 275 -27.96 -4.35 10.17
CA GLN A 275 -28.96 -5.26 10.74
C GLN A 275 -29.11 -5.05 12.25
N ILE A 276 -28.00 -5.00 12.99
CA ILE A 276 -28.03 -4.71 14.44
C ILE A 276 -28.71 -3.36 14.68
N PHE A 277 -28.35 -2.34 13.90
CA PHE A 277 -28.88 -1.00 14.05
C PHE A 277 -30.42 -0.96 13.98
N HIS A 278 -31.03 -1.70 13.07
CA HIS A 278 -32.49 -1.75 12.92
C HIS A 278 -33.22 -2.37 14.12
N HIS A 279 -32.53 -3.13 14.96
CA HIS A 279 -33.09 -3.71 16.18
C HIS A 279 -32.91 -2.80 17.41
N ILE A 280 -32.33 -1.61 17.24
CA ILE A 280 -32.10 -0.67 18.34
C ILE A 280 -33.34 0.20 18.56
N PRO A 281 -34.02 0.09 19.72
CA PRO A 281 -35.08 1.03 20.05
C PRO A 281 -34.43 2.38 20.41
N ASN A 282 -34.84 3.45 19.71
CA ASN A 282 -34.32 4.82 19.87
C ASN A 282 -32.78 4.93 19.79
N PRO A 283 -32.19 4.84 18.58
CA PRO A 283 -30.75 4.93 18.39
C PRO A 283 -30.19 6.30 18.83
N SER A 284 -29.03 6.30 19.49
CA SER A 284 -28.32 7.52 19.87
C SER A 284 -27.58 8.14 18.67
N THR A 285 -27.17 9.41 18.78
CA THR A 285 -26.32 10.07 17.78
C THR A 285 -25.03 9.27 17.51
N ASN A 286 -24.44 8.64 18.53
CA ASN A 286 -23.23 7.83 18.34
C ASN A 286 -23.50 6.52 17.59
N ASP A 287 -24.66 5.89 17.81
CA ASP A 287 -25.06 4.70 17.05
C ASP A 287 -25.21 5.04 15.56
N TRP A 288 -25.83 6.19 15.25
CA TRP A 288 -25.92 6.71 13.88
C TRP A 288 -24.54 7.02 13.30
N ASN A 289 -23.68 7.72 14.06
CA ASN A 289 -22.33 8.09 13.64
C ASN A 289 -21.48 6.86 13.27
N ALA A 290 -21.57 5.77 14.04
CA ALA A 290 -20.85 4.53 13.74
C ALA A 290 -21.21 3.96 12.35
N VAL A 291 -22.50 3.88 12.04
CA VAL A 291 -22.98 3.32 10.76
C VAL A 291 -22.72 4.29 9.60
N VAL A 292 -23.01 5.59 9.77
CA VAL A 292 -22.77 6.61 8.73
C VAL A 292 -21.28 6.70 8.39
N ARG A 293 -20.38 6.60 9.39
CA ARG A 293 -18.93 6.55 9.17
C ARG A 293 -18.52 5.34 8.34
N GLY A 294 -19.03 4.15 8.67
CA GLY A 294 -18.77 2.93 7.90
C GLY A 294 -19.25 3.03 6.45
N LEU A 295 -20.47 3.54 6.24
CA LEU A 295 -21.04 3.76 4.91
C LEU A 295 -20.29 4.83 4.11
N ALA A 296 -19.76 5.87 4.75
CA ALA A 296 -18.95 6.88 4.08
C ALA A 296 -17.61 6.31 3.58
N SER A 297 -17.11 5.24 4.22
CA SER A 297 -15.87 4.55 3.86
C SER A 297 -16.07 3.40 2.86
N CYS A 298 -17.29 2.94 2.59
CA CYS A 298 -17.52 1.82 1.67
C CYS A 298 -17.45 2.22 0.17
N PRO A 299 -17.43 1.25 -0.78
CA PRO A 299 -17.44 1.55 -2.22
C PRO A 299 -18.69 2.30 -2.72
N GLU A 300 -19.81 2.19 -2.00
CA GLU A 300 -21.10 2.85 -2.30
C GLU A 300 -21.46 3.95 -1.28
N PRO A 301 -20.76 5.11 -1.30
CA PRO A 301 -20.94 6.20 -0.32
C PRO A 301 -22.35 6.85 -0.35
N THR A 302 -23.15 6.62 -1.39
CA THR A 302 -24.53 7.13 -1.53
C THR A 302 -25.41 6.75 -0.33
N LYS A 303 -25.19 5.57 0.24
CA LYS A 303 -25.92 5.05 1.40
C LYS A 303 -25.67 5.89 2.66
N ALA A 304 -24.49 6.50 2.82
CA ALA A 304 -24.22 7.35 3.97
C ALA A 304 -25.15 8.59 3.99
N ILE A 305 -25.42 9.17 2.82
CA ILE A 305 -26.29 10.35 2.67
C ILE A 305 -27.75 9.97 2.94
N SER A 306 -28.21 8.81 2.47
CA SER A 306 -29.59 8.35 2.74
C SER A 306 -29.81 8.09 4.23
N TRP A 307 -28.81 7.51 4.92
CA TRP A 307 -28.84 7.30 6.37
C TRP A 307 -28.82 8.61 7.17
N TYR A 308 -28.00 9.58 6.76
CA TYR A 308 -28.01 10.92 7.33
C TYR A 308 -29.39 11.60 7.23
N ARG A 309 -30.04 11.50 6.06
CA ARG A 309 -31.41 12.01 5.87
C ARG A 309 -32.43 11.29 6.73
N SER A 310 -32.29 9.97 6.90
CA SER A 310 -33.17 9.16 7.76
C SER A 310 -33.06 9.60 9.23
N MET A 311 -31.83 9.75 9.73
CA MET A 311 -31.55 10.26 11.08
C MET A 311 -32.22 11.61 11.32
N SER A 312 -32.08 12.54 10.37
CA SER A 312 -32.64 13.88 10.45
C SER A 312 -34.18 13.89 10.49
N ARG A 313 -34.84 12.86 9.93
CA ARG A 313 -36.31 12.71 9.93
C ARG A 313 -36.84 12.04 11.20
N GLN A 314 -36.06 11.16 11.83
CA GLN A 314 -36.47 10.37 13.00
C GLN A 314 -36.27 11.09 14.34
N SER A 315 -36.22 12.43 14.36
CA SER A 315 -35.93 13.25 15.56
C SER A 315 -34.51 13.13 16.11
N GLY A 316 -33.59 12.46 15.37
CA GLY A 316 -32.19 12.36 15.76
C GLY A 316 -31.47 13.72 15.60
N ARG A 317 -30.74 14.15 16.63
CA ARG A 317 -29.96 15.39 16.57
C ARG A 317 -28.58 15.08 15.97
N ALA A 318 -28.39 15.49 14.72
CA ALA A 318 -27.08 15.43 14.06
C ALA A 318 -26.10 16.31 14.82
N ASP A 319 -24.89 15.80 15.05
CA ASP A 319 -23.77 16.57 15.58
C ASP A 319 -22.76 16.89 14.48
N ALA A 320 -21.69 17.61 14.82
CA ALA A 320 -20.65 17.98 13.88
C ALA A 320 -19.98 16.74 13.23
N LEU A 321 -19.86 15.63 13.96
CA LEU A 321 -19.31 14.38 13.45
C LEU A 321 -20.25 13.73 12.43
N THR A 322 -21.56 13.71 12.69
CA THR A 322 -22.56 13.21 11.75
C THR A 322 -22.45 13.95 10.41
N CYS A 323 -22.40 15.28 10.46
CA CYS A 323 -22.23 16.12 9.29
C CYS A 323 -20.89 15.86 8.59
N SER A 324 -19.78 15.71 9.33
CA SER A 324 -18.46 15.39 8.77
C SER A 324 -18.46 14.06 8.00
N PHE A 325 -19.05 13.00 8.55
CA PHE A 325 -19.11 11.70 7.84
C PHE A 325 -19.96 11.76 6.58
N ALA A 326 -21.12 12.42 6.62
CA ALA A 326 -21.97 12.62 5.45
C ALA A 326 -21.27 13.49 4.37
N LEU A 327 -20.54 14.51 4.79
CA LEU A 327 -19.73 15.36 3.91
C LEU A 327 -18.58 14.59 3.28
N LYS A 328 -17.87 13.73 4.02
CA LYS A 328 -16.84 12.83 3.46
C LYS A 328 -17.40 11.91 2.37
N ALA A 329 -18.62 11.40 2.57
CA ALA A 329 -19.31 10.65 1.52
C ALA A 329 -19.61 11.52 0.29
N CYS A 330 -20.05 12.77 0.48
CA CYS A 330 -20.27 13.72 -0.62
C CYS A 330 -18.98 14.03 -1.38
N ALA A 331 -17.85 14.25 -0.69
CA ALA A 331 -16.55 14.48 -1.30
C ALA A 331 -16.12 13.33 -2.21
N ARG A 332 -16.34 12.08 -1.78
CA ARG A 332 -16.02 10.88 -2.59
C ARG A 332 -16.88 10.74 -3.84
N MET A 333 -18.10 11.25 -3.80
CA MET A 333 -19.05 11.19 -4.92
C MET A 333 -19.06 12.44 -5.80
N LEU A 334 -18.32 13.49 -5.40
CA LEU A 334 -18.43 14.82 -5.99
C LEU A 334 -19.87 15.37 -5.94
N ALA A 335 -20.63 15.02 -4.88
CA ALA A 335 -22.04 15.35 -4.71
C ALA A 335 -22.25 16.78 -4.18
N ARG A 336 -22.12 17.78 -5.06
CA ARG A 336 -22.16 19.21 -4.71
C ARG A 336 -23.47 19.65 -4.06
N TYR A 337 -24.62 19.24 -4.61
CA TYR A 337 -25.92 19.69 -4.12
C TYR A 337 -26.21 19.19 -2.70
N GLU A 338 -25.91 17.92 -2.43
CA GLU A 338 -26.00 17.31 -1.11
C GLU A 338 -25.07 17.98 -0.10
N ALA A 339 -23.82 18.26 -0.50
CA ALA A 339 -22.87 18.98 0.33
C ALA A 339 -23.37 20.37 0.73
N MET A 340 -23.95 21.14 -0.20
CA MET A 340 -24.52 22.46 0.09
C MET A 340 -25.73 22.37 1.04
N GLN A 341 -26.57 21.35 0.89
CA GLN A 341 -27.68 21.12 1.82
C GLN A 341 -27.15 20.83 3.24
N ILE A 342 -26.14 19.97 3.36
CA ILE A 342 -25.53 19.66 4.66
C ILE A 342 -24.83 20.89 5.24
N HIS A 343 -24.10 21.68 4.43
CA HIS A 343 -23.50 22.93 4.88
C HIS A 343 -24.54 23.93 5.40
N SER A 344 -25.69 24.09 4.73
CA SER A 344 -26.76 24.96 5.26
C SER A 344 -27.27 24.50 6.63
N GLN A 345 -27.26 23.19 6.89
CA GLN A 345 -27.62 22.62 8.18
C GLN A 345 -26.54 22.85 9.24
N THR A 346 -25.25 22.74 8.90
CA THR A 346 -24.16 23.02 9.85
C THR A 346 -24.19 24.48 10.30
N VAL A 347 -24.51 25.41 9.39
CA VAL A 347 -24.75 26.84 9.72
C VAL A 347 -25.95 26.98 10.66
N ARG A 348 -27.08 26.36 10.32
CA ARG A 348 -28.30 26.38 11.16
C ARG A 348 -28.07 25.81 12.56
N PHE A 349 -27.24 24.77 12.70
CA PHE A 349 -26.92 24.14 13.98
C PHE A 349 -25.84 24.89 14.77
N GLY A 350 -25.15 25.86 14.16
CA GLY A 350 -24.11 26.65 14.82
C GLY A 350 -22.79 25.88 14.98
N PHE A 351 -22.47 24.94 14.09
CA PHE A 351 -21.25 24.12 14.19
C PHE A 351 -19.99 24.79 13.59
N TYR A 352 -20.01 26.10 13.31
CA TYR A 352 -18.89 26.82 12.70
C TYR A 352 -17.61 26.85 13.56
N ALA A 353 -17.74 26.67 14.87
CA ALA A 353 -16.60 26.59 15.78
C ALA A 353 -15.86 25.23 15.73
N ASP A 354 -16.45 24.20 15.10
CA ASP A 354 -15.82 22.89 14.95
C ASP A 354 -14.85 22.90 13.77
N PHE A 355 -13.56 23.05 14.07
CA PHE A 355 -12.52 23.18 13.04
C PHE A 355 -12.38 21.92 12.17
N LEU A 356 -12.64 20.72 12.71
CA LEU A 356 -12.56 19.46 11.95
C LEU A 356 -13.68 19.39 10.89
N LEU A 357 -14.88 19.83 11.26
CA LEU A 357 -16.00 19.96 10.34
C LEU A 357 -15.72 21.01 9.27
N MET A 358 -15.14 22.17 9.64
CA MET A 358 -14.77 23.21 8.67
C MET A 358 -13.70 22.71 7.68
N THR A 359 -12.67 22.01 8.15
CA THR A 359 -11.67 21.36 7.27
C THR A 359 -12.32 20.30 6.37
N THR A 360 -13.33 19.58 6.86
CA THR A 360 -14.09 18.63 6.02
C THR A 360 -14.91 19.36 4.95
N LEU A 361 -15.59 20.47 5.30
CA LEU A 361 -16.34 21.30 4.34
C LEU A 361 -15.42 21.85 3.26
N LEU A 362 -14.24 22.35 3.65
CA LEU A 362 -13.20 22.82 2.75
C LEU A 362 -12.80 21.76 1.71
N ASP A 363 -12.47 20.55 2.15
CA ASP A 363 -12.12 19.42 1.26
C ASP A 363 -13.26 19.07 0.30
N VAL A 364 -14.52 19.16 0.74
CA VAL A 364 -15.69 18.88 -0.10
C VAL A 364 -15.85 19.93 -1.19
N TYR A 365 -15.79 21.22 -0.84
CA TYR A 365 -15.88 22.32 -1.81
C TYR A 365 -14.76 22.25 -2.84
N ALA A 366 -13.53 22.01 -2.36
CA ALA A 366 -12.36 21.80 -3.19
C ALA A 366 -12.54 20.66 -4.20
N LYS A 367 -12.91 19.46 -3.74
CA LYS A 367 -13.12 18.30 -4.61
C LYS A 367 -14.30 18.46 -5.57
N ALA A 368 -15.37 19.13 -5.14
CA ALA A 368 -16.52 19.43 -5.99
C ALA A 368 -16.23 20.51 -7.05
N GLY A 369 -15.01 21.09 -7.08
CA GLY A 369 -14.59 22.11 -8.03
C GLY A 369 -15.10 23.52 -7.72
N ASP A 370 -15.72 23.74 -6.55
CA ASP A 370 -16.18 25.05 -6.11
C ASP A 370 -15.12 25.70 -5.22
N LEU A 371 -14.04 26.12 -5.87
CA LEU A 371 -12.83 26.62 -5.23
C LEU A 371 -13.07 27.96 -4.53
N HIS A 372 -13.92 28.82 -5.10
CA HIS A 372 -14.34 30.06 -4.44
C HIS A 372 -15.09 29.79 -3.12
N GLY A 373 -15.99 28.78 -3.11
CA GLY A 373 -16.64 28.33 -1.89
C GLY A 373 -15.64 27.79 -0.85
N ALA A 374 -14.63 27.04 -1.31
CA ALA A 374 -13.56 26.52 -0.47
C ALA A 374 -12.73 27.66 0.17
N GLU A 375 -12.28 28.63 -0.63
CA GLU A 375 -11.56 29.80 -0.14
C GLU A 375 -12.37 30.60 0.89
N LYS A 376 -13.67 30.82 0.62
CA LYS A 376 -14.54 31.52 1.56
C LYS A 376 -14.65 30.79 2.90
N VAL A 377 -14.85 29.48 2.88
CA VAL A 377 -14.87 28.67 4.11
C VAL A 377 -13.53 28.79 4.85
N PHE A 378 -12.41 28.70 4.12
CA PHE A 378 -11.08 28.84 4.69
C PHE A 378 -10.83 30.21 5.33
N ASP A 379 -11.27 31.28 4.67
CA ASP A 379 -11.13 32.65 5.16
C ASP A 379 -12.00 32.90 6.40
N GLU A 380 -13.18 32.27 6.48
CA GLU A 380 -14.11 32.34 7.64
C GLU A 380 -13.69 31.45 8.83
N MET A 381 -12.73 30.52 8.67
CA MET A 381 -12.26 29.67 9.77
C MET A 381 -11.57 30.47 10.88
N SER A 382 -12.06 30.34 12.12
CA SER A 382 -11.47 31.02 13.30
C SER A 382 -10.11 30.44 13.72
N VAL A 383 -9.89 29.16 13.45
CA VAL A 383 -8.63 28.45 13.71
C VAL A 383 -8.30 27.66 12.46
N ARG A 384 -7.11 27.90 11.91
CA ARG A 384 -6.54 27.15 10.78
C ARG A 384 -5.40 26.29 11.31
N ASP A 385 -5.31 25.08 10.81
CA ASP A 385 -4.22 24.16 11.07
C ASP A 385 -3.56 23.71 9.75
N ILE A 386 -2.44 23.00 9.86
CA ILE A 386 -1.71 22.47 8.70
C ILE A 386 -2.61 21.62 7.79
N ALA A 387 -3.60 20.92 8.35
CA ALA A 387 -4.54 20.10 7.58
C ALA A 387 -5.48 20.95 6.72
N SER A 388 -6.00 22.05 7.25
CA SER A 388 -6.84 23.00 6.49
C SER A 388 -6.07 23.65 5.34
N TRP A 389 -4.82 24.07 5.55
CA TRP A 389 -3.95 24.58 4.49
C TRP A 389 -3.72 23.52 3.39
N ASN A 390 -3.37 22.31 3.79
CA ASN A 390 -3.11 21.21 2.86
C ASN A 390 -4.33 20.82 2.04
N ALA A 391 -5.52 20.81 2.65
CA ALA A 391 -6.78 20.51 1.97
C ALA A 391 -7.05 21.54 0.85
N LEU A 392 -6.87 22.84 1.11
CA LEU A 392 -7.10 23.87 0.10
C LEU A 392 -6.00 23.88 -0.98
N VAL A 393 -4.73 23.70 -0.60
CA VAL A 393 -3.63 23.60 -1.59
C VAL A 393 -3.85 22.42 -2.53
N ALA A 394 -4.19 21.24 -2.01
CA ALA A 394 -4.49 20.07 -2.83
C ALA A 394 -5.74 20.31 -3.71
N GLY A 395 -6.77 20.93 -3.15
CA GLY A 395 -7.97 21.34 -3.85
C GLY A 395 -7.70 22.20 -5.09
N LEU A 396 -6.97 23.31 -4.89
CA LEU A 396 -6.62 24.24 -5.96
C LEU A 396 -5.70 23.60 -7.00
N ALA A 397 -4.74 22.78 -6.57
CA ALA A 397 -3.82 22.07 -7.46
C ALA A 397 -4.54 21.04 -8.34
N HIS A 398 -5.58 20.38 -7.85
CA HIS A 398 -6.38 19.43 -8.64
C HIS A 398 -7.51 20.09 -9.42
N GLY A 399 -8.05 21.20 -8.94
CA GLY A 399 -9.20 21.91 -9.52
C GLY A 399 -8.87 22.86 -10.67
N SER A 400 -7.73 22.68 -11.35
CA SER A 400 -7.27 23.52 -12.47
C SER A 400 -6.97 25.00 -12.13
N GLN A 401 -6.70 25.32 -10.85
CA GLN A 401 -6.16 26.62 -10.43
C GLN A 401 -4.77 26.49 -9.79
N PRO A 402 -3.77 25.90 -10.49
CA PRO A 402 -2.44 25.67 -9.92
C PRO A 402 -1.71 26.97 -9.53
N SER A 403 -2.02 28.11 -10.15
CA SER A 403 -1.41 29.40 -9.79
C SER A 403 -1.83 29.86 -8.39
N GLU A 404 -3.10 29.63 -8.04
CA GLU A 404 -3.66 29.98 -6.74
C GLU A 404 -3.14 29.03 -5.66
N ALA A 405 -2.93 27.75 -5.98
CA ALA A 405 -2.27 26.80 -5.08
C ALA A 405 -0.87 27.28 -4.66
N ILE A 406 -0.05 27.76 -5.61
CA ILE A 406 1.27 28.31 -5.33
C ILE A 406 1.17 29.60 -4.51
N ALA A 407 0.25 30.50 -4.87
CA ALA A 407 0.00 31.74 -4.12
C ALA A 407 -0.40 31.44 -2.66
N LEU A 408 -1.21 30.41 -2.45
CA LEU A 408 -1.65 29.97 -1.13
C LEU A 408 -0.51 29.41 -0.29
N VAL A 409 0.39 28.62 -0.88
CA VAL A 409 1.61 28.14 -0.19
C VAL A 409 2.53 29.31 0.20
N ASN A 410 2.61 30.34 -0.65
CA ASN A 410 3.36 31.55 -0.30
C ASN A 410 2.67 32.32 0.84
N ARG A 411 1.34 32.45 0.82
CA ARG A 411 0.55 33.04 1.93
C ARG A 411 0.78 32.29 3.24
N MET A 412 0.71 30.96 3.21
CA MET A 412 0.97 30.07 4.34
C MET A 412 2.33 30.37 4.99
N ARG A 413 3.40 30.50 4.19
CA ARG A 413 4.74 30.84 4.68
C ARG A 413 4.83 32.25 5.27
N LEU A 414 4.17 33.24 4.65
CA LEU A 414 4.12 34.62 5.15
C LEU A 414 3.39 34.72 6.49
N GLU A 415 2.38 33.87 6.71
CA GLU A 415 1.67 33.74 7.99
C GLU A 415 2.44 32.89 9.04
N GLY A 416 3.69 32.49 8.75
CA GLY A 416 4.57 31.80 9.68
C GLY A 416 4.37 30.29 9.76
N TRP A 417 3.52 29.71 8.91
CA TRP A 417 3.34 28.26 8.84
C TRP A 417 4.47 27.61 8.04
N LYS A 418 4.92 26.44 8.49
CA LYS A 418 5.91 25.62 7.80
C LYS A 418 5.21 24.60 6.87
N PRO A 419 5.39 24.69 5.54
CA PRO A 419 4.97 23.63 4.62
C PRO A 419 5.56 22.27 5.02
N ASN A 420 4.72 21.24 5.08
CA ASN A 420 5.14 19.87 5.31
C ASN A 420 5.17 19.08 3.99
N GLU A 421 5.43 17.78 4.06
CA GLU A 421 5.52 16.87 2.91
C GLU A 421 4.24 16.94 2.05
N ILE A 422 3.07 16.96 2.68
CA ILE A 422 1.79 17.04 1.97
C ILE A 422 1.64 18.39 1.26
N THR A 423 2.04 19.49 1.91
CA THR A 423 2.00 20.83 1.31
C THR A 423 2.87 20.90 0.06
N VAL A 424 4.13 20.43 0.14
CA VAL A 424 5.07 20.52 -0.97
C VAL A 424 4.70 19.59 -2.12
N LEU A 425 4.06 18.45 -1.87
CA LEU A 425 3.50 17.59 -2.92
C LEU A 425 2.43 18.33 -3.75
N GLY A 426 1.50 19.02 -3.09
CA GLY A 426 0.50 19.84 -3.76
C GLY A 426 1.12 21.00 -4.55
N ALA A 427 2.11 21.68 -3.96
CA ALA A 427 2.82 22.79 -4.60
C ALA A 427 3.64 22.36 -5.83
N LEU A 428 4.34 21.23 -5.74
CA LEU A 428 5.10 20.65 -6.86
C LEU A 428 4.17 20.22 -7.99
N SER A 429 3.05 19.56 -7.67
CA SER A 429 2.02 19.21 -8.66
C SER A 429 1.50 20.44 -9.41
N ALA A 430 1.21 21.53 -8.69
CA ALA A 430 0.81 22.79 -9.31
C ALA A 430 1.92 23.39 -10.20
N CYS A 431 3.18 23.31 -9.78
CA CYS A 431 4.31 23.75 -10.61
C CYS A 431 4.45 22.92 -11.88
N SER A 432 4.30 21.60 -11.79
CA SER A 432 4.33 20.68 -12.94
C SER A 432 3.27 21.03 -13.97
N GLN A 433 2.04 21.34 -13.53
CA GLN A 433 0.92 21.67 -14.42
C GLN A 433 1.11 23.02 -15.13
N LEU A 434 1.74 24.00 -14.47
CA LEU A 434 1.99 25.32 -15.04
C LEU A 434 3.29 25.42 -15.85
N GLY A 435 4.17 24.42 -15.75
CA GLY A 435 5.57 24.58 -16.20
C GLY A 435 6.31 25.67 -15.41
N ALA A 436 5.93 25.92 -14.15
CA ALA A 436 6.45 27.03 -13.34
C ALA A 436 7.80 26.70 -12.69
N LEU A 437 8.84 26.50 -13.51
CA LEU A 437 10.17 26.05 -13.07
C LEU A 437 10.74 26.87 -11.89
N LYS A 438 10.66 28.21 -11.96
CA LYS A 438 11.24 29.09 -10.94
C LYS A 438 10.60 28.89 -9.57
N GLU A 439 9.30 28.62 -9.51
CA GLU A 439 8.60 28.33 -8.26
C GLU A 439 8.93 26.91 -7.79
N GLY A 440 8.97 25.94 -8.70
CA GLY A 440 9.43 24.58 -8.42
C GLY A 440 10.84 24.53 -7.82
N GLU A 441 11.78 25.33 -8.31
CA GLU A 441 13.14 25.44 -7.76
C GLU A 441 13.17 26.04 -6.35
N LYS A 442 12.32 27.02 -6.05
CA LYS A 442 12.20 27.58 -4.69
C LYS A 442 11.66 26.52 -3.73
N ILE A 443 10.66 25.74 -4.16
CA ILE A 443 10.09 24.65 -3.35
C ILE A 443 11.12 23.54 -3.14
N HIS A 444 11.84 23.14 -4.19
CA HIS A 444 12.90 22.13 -4.08
C HIS A 444 14.03 22.58 -3.14
N ARG A 445 14.43 23.86 -3.17
CA ARG A 445 15.38 24.40 -2.19
C ARG A 445 14.85 24.27 -0.76
N TYR A 446 13.60 24.65 -0.53
CA TYR A 446 12.96 24.50 0.78
C TYR A 446 12.91 23.04 1.25
N ILE A 447 12.62 22.10 0.34
CA ILE A 447 12.63 20.65 0.62
C ILE A 447 13.99 20.21 1.15
N MET A 448 15.08 20.66 0.53
CA MET A 448 16.44 20.34 0.98
C MET A 448 16.80 21.01 2.31
N GLU A 449 16.40 22.27 2.52
CA GLU A 449 16.65 23.02 3.75
C GLU A 449 15.97 22.40 4.97
N GLU A 450 14.73 21.92 4.82
CA GLU A 450 13.95 21.28 5.89
C GLU A 450 14.08 19.74 5.90
N LYS A 451 14.96 19.16 5.06
CA LYS A 451 15.23 17.71 4.96
C LYS A 451 14.00 16.85 4.64
N LEU A 452 13.08 17.38 3.84
CA LEU A 452 11.87 16.67 3.40
C LEU A 452 12.16 15.65 2.27
N ASP A 453 13.37 15.69 1.70
CA ASP A 453 13.89 14.78 0.68
C ASP A 453 14.14 13.34 1.19
N MET A 454 14.09 13.12 2.51
CA MET A 454 14.08 11.79 3.10
C MET A 454 12.82 10.98 2.73
N ASN A 455 11.75 11.66 2.30
CA ASN A 455 10.52 11.03 1.84
C ASN A 455 10.57 10.75 0.32
N VAL A 456 10.51 9.47 -0.06
CA VAL A 456 10.55 9.04 -1.46
C VAL A 456 9.44 9.66 -2.32
N GLN A 457 8.26 9.93 -1.76
CA GLN A 457 7.15 10.55 -2.48
C GLN A 457 7.46 12.00 -2.85
N VAL A 458 8.13 12.74 -1.95
CA VAL A 458 8.57 14.11 -2.19
C VAL A 458 9.62 14.13 -3.29
N CYS A 459 10.63 13.24 -3.22
CA CYS A 459 11.62 13.08 -4.28
C CYS A 459 10.98 12.78 -5.65
N ASN A 460 10.03 11.84 -5.70
CA ASN A 460 9.32 11.51 -6.94
C ASN A 460 8.56 12.72 -7.51
N ALA A 461 7.92 13.53 -6.67
CA ALA A 461 7.23 14.74 -7.10
C ALA A 461 8.19 15.82 -7.62
N VAL A 462 9.40 15.95 -7.04
CA VAL A 462 10.43 16.86 -7.55
C VAL A 462 10.92 16.41 -8.93
N ILE A 463 11.16 15.10 -9.11
CA ILE A 463 11.55 14.52 -10.41
C ILE A 463 10.46 14.79 -11.45
N ASP A 464 9.19 14.47 -11.14
CA ASP A 464 8.04 14.71 -12.04
C ASP A 464 7.90 16.19 -12.41
N MET A 465 8.10 17.10 -11.44
CA MET A 465 8.05 18.54 -11.67
C MET A 465 9.12 19.03 -12.64
N TYR A 466 10.39 18.65 -12.43
CA TYR A 466 11.44 19.02 -13.39
C TYR A 466 11.22 18.41 -14.76
N ALA A 467 10.80 17.13 -14.81
CA ALA A 467 10.52 16.43 -16.07
C ALA A 467 9.42 17.12 -16.87
N LYS A 468 8.27 17.44 -16.24
CA LYS A 468 7.15 18.13 -16.90
C LYS A 468 7.45 19.59 -17.25
N CYS A 469 8.38 20.23 -16.55
CA CYS A 469 8.90 21.54 -16.94
C CYS A 469 9.90 21.48 -18.11
N GLY A 470 10.24 20.29 -18.62
CA GLY A 470 11.20 20.10 -19.71
C GLY A 470 12.68 20.12 -19.29
N PHE A 471 12.97 19.95 -17.99
CA PHE A 471 14.34 19.94 -17.46
C PHE A 471 14.73 18.55 -16.95
N VAL A 472 14.75 17.58 -17.85
CA VAL A 472 15.01 16.16 -17.53
C VAL A 472 16.40 15.94 -16.91
N ASP A 473 17.40 16.73 -17.28
CA ASP A 473 18.73 16.69 -16.64
C ASP A 473 18.66 16.99 -15.13
N LYS A 474 17.85 17.98 -14.72
CA LYS A 474 17.66 18.30 -13.30
C LYS A 474 16.86 17.19 -12.60
N ALA A 475 15.86 16.62 -13.26
CA ALA A 475 15.13 15.47 -12.75
C ALA A 475 16.08 14.28 -12.51
N PHE A 476 17.00 14.03 -13.45
CA PHE A 476 17.99 12.97 -13.35
C PHE A 476 19.02 13.22 -12.24
N MET A 477 19.45 14.47 -12.04
CA MET A 477 20.31 14.84 -10.91
C MET A 477 19.65 14.53 -9.57
N VAL A 478 18.35 14.85 -9.42
CA VAL A 478 17.60 14.52 -8.21
C VAL A 478 17.54 13.01 -8.04
N PHE A 479 17.13 12.27 -9.08
CA PHE A 479 17.10 10.81 -9.08
C PHE A 479 18.42 10.19 -8.63
N LYS A 480 19.55 10.63 -9.18
CA LYS A 480 20.88 10.12 -8.85
C LYS A 480 21.26 10.37 -7.39
N ASN A 481 20.94 11.56 -6.88
CA ASN A 481 21.37 12.03 -5.56
C ASN A 481 20.37 11.70 -4.42
N MET A 482 19.27 11.00 -4.69
CA MET A 482 18.31 10.58 -3.66
C MET A 482 19.01 9.79 -2.55
N CYS A 483 18.86 10.26 -1.30
CA CYS A 483 19.36 9.56 -0.11
C CYS A 483 18.46 8.39 0.31
N CYS A 484 17.17 8.44 0.00
CA CYS A 484 16.23 7.35 0.25
C CYS A 484 16.30 6.28 -0.86
N ARG A 485 15.96 5.03 -0.54
CA ARG A 485 15.87 3.94 -1.52
C ARG A 485 14.86 4.31 -2.62
N LYS A 486 15.28 4.17 -3.87
CA LYS A 486 14.43 4.39 -5.06
C LYS A 486 13.33 3.33 -5.07
N SER A 487 12.08 3.75 -5.17
CA SER A 487 10.95 2.84 -5.31
C SER A 487 10.67 2.52 -6.77
N LEU A 488 9.83 1.52 -7.04
CA LEU A 488 9.30 1.23 -8.38
C LEU A 488 8.76 2.48 -9.07
N VAL A 489 8.03 3.32 -8.33
CA VAL A 489 7.49 4.60 -8.83
C VAL A 489 8.63 5.54 -9.24
N THR A 490 9.71 5.62 -8.45
CA THR A 490 10.86 6.48 -8.75
C THR A 490 11.51 6.14 -10.10
N TRP A 491 11.73 4.86 -10.36
CA TRP A 491 12.28 4.39 -11.64
C TRP A 491 11.33 4.67 -12.80
N ASN A 492 10.04 4.36 -12.63
CA ASN A 492 9.02 4.58 -13.66
C ASN A 492 8.88 6.07 -14.01
N THR A 493 8.91 6.96 -13.02
CA THR A 493 8.89 8.41 -13.24
C THR A 493 10.09 8.87 -14.06
N MET A 494 11.29 8.35 -13.80
CA MET A 494 12.50 8.75 -14.53
C MET A 494 12.56 8.17 -15.96
N ILE A 495 12.14 6.91 -16.14
CA ILE A 495 12.03 6.28 -17.47
C ILE A 495 11.02 7.06 -18.33
N MET A 496 9.87 7.41 -17.76
CA MET A 496 8.86 8.22 -18.45
C MET A 496 9.36 9.64 -18.75
N ALA A 497 10.17 10.23 -17.86
CA ALA A 497 10.76 11.55 -18.10
C ALA A 497 11.67 11.54 -19.35
N PHE A 498 12.55 10.56 -19.49
CA PHE A 498 13.36 10.41 -20.71
C PHE A 498 12.54 10.01 -21.94
N ALA A 499 11.47 9.20 -21.75
CA ALA A 499 10.55 8.86 -22.83
C ALA A 499 9.90 10.11 -23.45
N MET A 500 9.43 11.03 -22.60
CA MET A 500 8.78 12.27 -23.03
C MET A 500 9.77 13.30 -23.60
N ASP A 501 11.03 13.26 -23.17
CA ASP A 501 12.13 14.06 -23.74
C ASP A 501 12.55 13.57 -25.14
N GLY A 502 12.17 12.35 -25.51
CA GLY A 502 12.58 11.69 -26.76
C GLY A 502 13.90 10.92 -26.67
N ASP A 503 14.55 10.89 -25.50
CA ASP A 503 15.78 10.11 -25.26
C ASP A 503 15.43 8.66 -24.90
N GLY A 504 14.91 7.92 -25.89
CA GLY A 504 14.51 6.53 -25.72
C GLY A 504 15.66 5.63 -25.30
N HIS A 505 16.90 5.92 -25.73
CA HIS A 505 18.06 5.12 -25.37
C HIS A 505 18.37 5.19 -23.87
N LYS A 506 18.40 6.39 -23.26
CA LYS A 506 18.59 6.50 -21.80
C LYS A 506 17.42 5.89 -21.02
N ALA A 507 16.19 6.03 -21.51
CA ALA A 507 15.03 5.40 -20.89
C ALA A 507 15.17 3.87 -20.84
N LEU A 508 15.62 3.25 -21.95
CA LEU A 508 15.89 1.81 -22.02
C LEU A 508 17.10 1.38 -21.19
N GLU A 509 18.13 2.23 -21.08
CA GLU A 509 19.26 1.99 -20.20
C GLU A 509 18.80 1.95 -18.73
N LEU A 510 17.99 2.92 -18.28
CA LEU A 510 17.43 2.92 -16.94
C LEU A 510 16.51 1.74 -16.68
N PHE A 511 15.71 1.34 -17.67
CA PHE A 511 14.88 0.14 -17.57
C PHE A 511 15.74 -1.13 -17.33
N LYS A 512 16.88 -1.25 -18.03
CA LYS A 512 17.82 -2.36 -17.80
C LYS A 512 18.49 -2.28 -16.44
N GLN A 513 18.94 -1.10 -16.02
CA GLN A 513 19.52 -0.88 -14.69
C GLN A 513 18.54 -1.19 -13.57
N MET A 514 17.26 -0.88 -13.75
CA MET A 514 16.19 -1.21 -12.80
C MET A 514 16.04 -2.73 -12.61
N GLY A 515 16.09 -3.50 -13.69
CA GLY A 515 16.07 -4.96 -13.63
C GLY A 515 17.32 -5.53 -12.95
N GLN A 516 18.50 -4.96 -13.21
CA GLN A 516 19.76 -5.33 -12.55
C GLN A 516 19.76 -4.99 -11.06
N ALA A 517 19.01 -3.98 -10.65
CA ALA A 517 18.84 -3.58 -9.25
C ALA A 517 17.80 -4.42 -8.48
N GLY A 518 17.39 -5.58 -9.01
CA GLY A 518 16.49 -6.53 -8.35
C GLY A 518 15.04 -6.06 -8.21
N VAL A 519 14.64 -4.98 -8.90
CA VAL A 519 13.28 -4.44 -8.82
C VAL A 519 12.37 -5.22 -9.76
N HIS A 520 11.34 -5.88 -9.18
CA HIS A 520 10.35 -6.61 -9.97
C HIS A 520 9.56 -5.65 -10.88
N LEU A 521 9.69 -5.85 -12.19
CA LEU A 521 9.03 -5.03 -13.20
C LEU A 521 7.52 -5.29 -13.17
N ASP A 522 6.72 -4.23 -13.27
CA ASP A 522 5.27 -4.32 -13.37
C ASP A 522 4.79 -3.86 -14.76
N ALA A 523 3.48 -3.99 -15.01
CA ALA A 523 2.88 -3.53 -16.26
C ALA A 523 3.16 -2.04 -16.54
N VAL A 524 3.18 -1.19 -15.52
CA VAL A 524 3.45 0.26 -15.68
C VAL A 524 4.87 0.51 -16.17
N THR A 525 5.83 -0.29 -15.70
CA THR A 525 7.25 -0.21 -16.08
C THR A 525 7.45 -0.53 -17.56
N TYR A 526 6.86 -1.63 -18.04
CA TYR A 526 6.91 -1.99 -19.47
C TYR A 526 6.22 -0.95 -20.35
N LEU A 527 5.08 -0.41 -19.90
CA LEU A 527 4.41 0.67 -20.63
C LEU A 527 5.30 1.91 -20.76
N ALA A 528 6.02 2.31 -19.70
CA ALA A 528 6.93 3.45 -19.75
C ALA A 528 8.07 3.24 -20.75
N ALA A 529 8.67 2.04 -20.78
CA ALA A 529 9.71 1.70 -21.76
C ALA A 529 9.16 1.64 -23.21
N LEU A 530 7.96 1.10 -23.42
CA LEU A 530 7.30 1.10 -24.73
C LEU A 530 6.97 2.51 -25.21
N CYS A 531 6.53 3.41 -24.31
CA CYS A 531 6.35 4.83 -24.63
C CYS A 531 7.67 5.46 -25.08
N ALA A 532 8.79 5.12 -24.42
CA ALA A 532 10.11 5.60 -24.83
C ALA A 532 10.49 5.15 -26.24
N CYS A 533 10.24 3.87 -26.57
CA CYS A 533 10.44 3.35 -27.93
C CYS A 533 9.56 4.09 -28.94
N ASN A 534 8.31 4.38 -28.59
CA ASN A 534 7.37 5.09 -29.46
C ASN A 534 7.79 6.54 -29.76
N HIS A 535 8.24 7.28 -28.75
CA HIS A 535 8.70 8.66 -28.92
C HIS A 535 10.05 8.75 -29.64
N ALA A 536 10.94 7.78 -29.44
CA ALA A 536 12.25 7.73 -30.09
C ALA A 536 12.27 6.98 -31.44
N GLY A 537 11.16 6.35 -31.84
CA GLY A 537 11.08 5.55 -33.07
C GLY A 537 11.88 4.23 -33.03
N LEU A 538 12.13 3.67 -31.85
CA LEU A 538 12.88 2.43 -31.65
C LEU A 538 11.98 1.20 -31.86
N VAL A 539 11.61 0.96 -33.12
CA VAL A 539 10.61 -0.05 -33.51
C VAL A 539 11.00 -1.46 -33.06
N GLU A 540 12.23 -1.88 -33.36
CA GLU A 540 12.70 -3.23 -33.03
C GLU A 540 12.80 -3.46 -31.51
N ASP A 541 13.34 -2.49 -30.78
CA ASP A 541 13.44 -2.56 -29.32
C ASP A 541 12.05 -2.63 -28.67
N GLY A 542 11.08 -1.85 -29.17
CA GLY A 542 9.71 -1.85 -28.68
C GLY A 542 8.98 -3.18 -28.92
N VAL A 543 9.16 -3.80 -30.10
CA VAL A 543 8.61 -5.13 -30.38
C VAL A 543 9.26 -6.21 -29.50
N GLN A 544 10.58 -6.15 -29.31
CA GLN A 544 11.29 -7.07 -28.40
C GLN A 544 10.81 -6.93 -26.96
N LEU A 545 10.65 -5.69 -26.47
CA LEU A 545 10.09 -5.39 -25.15
C LEU A 545 8.71 -5.98 -24.97
N PHE A 546 7.82 -5.77 -25.94
CA PHE A 546 6.45 -6.29 -25.88
C PHE A 546 6.42 -7.83 -25.78
N ASN A 547 7.26 -8.51 -26.56
CA ASN A 547 7.38 -9.96 -26.51
C ASN A 547 7.99 -10.47 -25.19
N SER A 548 8.83 -9.66 -24.54
CA SER A 548 9.45 -10.02 -23.26
C SER A 548 8.46 -10.02 -22.07
N ILE A 549 7.35 -9.26 -22.15
CA ILE A 549 6.34 -9.18 -21.08
C ILE A 549 5.76 -10.55 -20.73
N ALA A 550 5.42 -11.36 -21.74
CA ALA A 550 4.91 -12.71 -21.52
C ALA A 550 5.97 -13.65 -20.93
N ARG A 551 7.25 -13.44 -21.27
CA ARG A 551 8.37 -14.26 -20.77
C ARG A 551 8.71 -13.95 -19.31
N SER A 552 8.39 -12.74 -18.83
CA SER A 552 8.63 -12.33 -17.45
C SER A 552 7.48 -12.69 -16.49
N GLY A 553 6.46 -13.42 -16.95
CA GLY A 553 5.30 -13.78 -16.14
C GLY A 553 4.27 -12.65 -15.94
N ALA A 554 4.43 -11.51 -16.60
CA ALA A 554 3.47 -10.40 -16.59
C ALA A 554 2.43 -10.56 -17.71
N THR A 555 1.22 -10.05 -17.49
CA THR A 555 0.15 -10.09 -18.50
C THR A 555 0.08 -8.79 -19.30
N HIS A 556 -0.16 -8.90 -20.60
CA HIS A 556 -0.42 -7.74 -21.44
C HIS A 556 -1.76 -7.09 -21.09
N ASN A 557 -1.78 -5.76 -20.98
CA ASN A 557 -3.01 -4.98 -20.90
C ASN A 557 -3.27 -4.27 -22.23
N VAL A 558 -4.46 -3.68 -22.40
CA VAL A 558 -4.86 -2.97 -23.63
C VAL A 558 -3.88 -1.84 -24.00
N LYS A 559 -3.29 -1.16 -23.01
CA LYS A 559 -2.33 -0.07 -23.24
C LYS A 559 -1.00 -0.56 -23.83
N HIS A 560 -0.54 -1.76 -23.49
CA HIS A 560 0.66 -2.35 -24.09
C HIS A 560 0.44 -2.61 -25.58
N TYR A 561 -0.70 -3.22 -25.94
CA TYR A 561 -1.07 -3.43 -27.35
C TYR A 561 -1.20 -2.10 -28.09
N GLY A 562 -1.91 -1.13 -27.50
CA GLY A 562 -2.07 0.20 -28.09
C GLY A 562 -0.74 0.91 -28.37
N SER A 563 0.22 0.80 -27.45
CA SER A 563 1.55 1.43 -27.61
C SER A 563 2.36 0.79 -28.74
N VAL A 564 2.28 -0.53 -28.91
CA VAL A 564 2.99 -1.23 -29.99
C VAL A 564 2.31 -1.03 -31.35
N VAL A 565 0.97 -1.00 -31.37
CA VAL A 565 0.21 -0.68 -32.59
C VAL A 565 0.53 0.73 -33.07
N ASP A 566 0.59 1.71 -32.15
CA ASP A 566 1.01 3.08 -32.50
C ASP A 566 2.47 3.12 -33.01
N LEU A 567 3.40 2.44 -32.34
CA LEU A 567 4.80 2.33 -32.76
C LEU A 567 4.95 1.72 -34.17
N LEU A 568 4.30 0.58 -34.44
CA LEU A 568 4.31 -0.09 -35.74
C LEU A 568 3.59 0.73 -36.81
N GLY A 569 2.47 1.37 -36.44
CA GLY A 569 1.69 2.26 -37.28
C GLY A 569 2.52 3.44 -37.76
N ARG A 570 3.20 4.14 -36.85
CA ARG A 570 4.12 5.26 -37.16
C ARG A 570 5.37 4.85 -37.94
N ALA A 571 5.71 3.56 -37.96
CA ALA A 571 6.79 3.00 -38.75
C ALA A 571 6.35 2.51 -40.14
N GLY A 572 5.04 2.53 -40.44
CA GLY A 572 4.49 2.01 -41.68
C GLY A 572 4.36 0.48 -41.75
N ARG A 573 4.60 -0.23 -40.64
CA ARG A 573 4.47 -1.69 -40.53
C ARG A 573 3.01 -2.11 -40.28
N LEU A 574 2.11 -1.66 -41.16
CA LEU A 574 0.66 -1.73 -40.97
C LEU A 574 0.13 -3.16 -40.80
N LYS A 575 0.70 -4.12 -41.54
CA LYS A 575 0.30 -5.52 -41.45
C LYS A 575 0.58 -6.10 -40.06
N GLU A 576 1.76 -5.82 -39.52
CA GLU A 576 2.12 -6.27 -38.18
C GLU A 576 1.30 -5.58 -37.10
N ALA A 577 1.00 -4.28 -37.27
CA ALA A 577 0.07 -3.57 -36.38
C ALA A 577 -1.32 -4.22 -36.36
N TYR A 578 -1.83 -4.62 -37.53
CA TYR A 578 -3.09 -5.35 -37.66
C TYR A 578 -3.04 -6.74 -37.03
N ASP A 579 -1.97 -7.50 -37.25
CA ASP A 579 -1.77 -8.82 -36.66
C ASP A 579 -1.72 -8.75 -35.12
N ILE A 580 -1.08 -7.72 -34.56
CA ILE A 580 -1.05 -7.46 -33.12
C ILE A 580 -2.46 -7.21 -32.56
N ILE A 581 -3.30 -6.41 -33.23
CA ILE A 581 -4.69 -6.18 -32.82
C ILE A 581 -5.49 -7.49 -32.81
N ASN A 582 -5.33 -8.34 -33.83
CA ASN A 582 -6.03 -9.62 -33.93
C ASN A 582 -5.53 -10.66 -32.92
N SER A 583 -4.31 -10.52 -32.42
CA SER A 583 -3.76 -11.40 -31.39
C SER A 583 -4.24 -11.11 -29.96
N MET A 584 -5.04 -10.05 -29.76
CA MET A 584 -5.49 -9.63 -28.44
C MET A 584 -6.44 -10.66 -27.80
N PRO A 585 -6.18 -11.10 -26.55
CA PRO A 585 -7.10 -12.00 -25.82
C PRO A 585 -8.32 -11.26 -25.23
N MET A 586 -8.36 -9.94 -25.33
CA MET A 586 -9.46 -9.07 -24.89
C MET A 586 -9.98 -8.21 -26.03
N LEU A 587 -11.16 -7.62 -25.86
CA LEU A 587 -11.76 -6.72 -26.84
C LEU A 587 -10.85 -5.50 -27.08
N PRO A 588 -10.43 -5.22 -28.32
CA PRO A 588 -9.74 -4.00 -28.67
C PRO A 588 -10.61 -2.76 -28.40
N ASP A 589 -10.01 -1.68 -27.89
CA ASP A 589 -10.72 -0.42 -27.72
C ASP A 589 -10.76 0.42 -29.00
N VAL A 590 -11.57 1.47 -28.99
CA VAL A 590 -11.75 2.37 -30.15
C VAL A 590 -10.42 3.01 -30.57
N VAL A 591 -9.54 3.29 -29.60
CA VAL A 591 -8.28 3.99 -29.81
C VAL A 591 -7.32 3.16 -30.65
N LEU A 592 -7.23 1.84 -30.43
CA LEU A 592 -6.36 0.96 -31.22
C LEU A 592 -6.71 0.98 -32.72
N TRP A 593 -7.99 0.86 -33.06
CA TRP A 593 -8.44 0.91 -34.46
C TRP A 593 -8.29 2.30 -35.07
N GLN A 594 -8.47 3.37 -34.28
CA GLN A 594 -8.18 4.74 -34.73
C GLN A 594 -6.69 4.95 -35.02
N SER A 595 -5.80 4.42 -34.20
CA SER A 595 -4.35 4.46 -34.44
C SER A 595 -3.97 3.74 -35.74
N LEU A 596 -4.53 2.55 -35.99
CA LEU A 596 -4.31 1.84 -37.26
C LEU A 596 -4.87 2.61 -38.47
N LEU A 597 -6.07 3.17 -38.36
CA LEU A 597 -6.69 3.96 -39.42
C LEU A 597 -5.87 5.22 -39.74
N GLY A 598 -5.40 5.93 -38.72
CA GLY A 598 -4.51 7.08 -38.87
C GLY A 598 -3.18 6.72 -39.54
N ALA A 599 -2.60 5.57 -39.21
CA ALA A 599 -1.41 5.05 -39.88
C ALA A 599 -1.72 4.69 -41.35
N CYS A 600 -2.84 4.03 -41.64
CA CYS A 600 -3.25 3.70 -43.01
C CYS A 600 -3.43 4.95 -43.89
N LYS A 601 -3.97 6.04 -43.32
CA LYS A 601 -4.03 7.35 -43.99
C LYS A 601 -2.63 7.89 -44.33
N THR A 602 -1.69 7.77 -43.40
CA THR A 602 -0.32 8.28 -43.56
C THR A 602 0.46 7.51 -44.64
N TYR A 603 0.24 6.20 -44.75
CA TYR A 603 0.95 5.31 -45.67
C TYR A 603 0.14 4.87 -46.90
N GLY A 604 -1.09 5.37 -47.07
CA GLY A 604 -1.93 5.13 -48.24
C GLY A 604 -2.47 3.70 -48.40
N ASN A 605 -2.64 2.94 -47.31
CA ASN A 605 -3.18 1.57 -47.36
C ASN A 605 -4.71 1.58 -47.25
N VAL A 606 -5.39 1.54 -48.39
CA VAL A 606 -6.85 1.62 -48.48
C VAL A 606 -7.54 0.39 -47.87
N GLU A 607 -7.03 -0.80 -48.13
CA GLU A 607 -7.63 -2.07 -47.68
C GLU A 607 -7.72 -2.15 -46.15
N LEU A 608 -6.60 -1.89 -45.46
CA LEU A 608 -6.59 -1.88 -43.99
C LEU A 608 -7.38 -0.71 -43.39
N ALA A 609 -7.45 0.43 -44.09
CA ALA A 609 -8.28 1.56 -43.66
C ALA A 609 -9.78 1.21 -43.68
N GLU A 610 -10.25 0.51 -44.71
CA GLU A 610 -11.64 0.04 -44.80
C GLU A 610 -11.97 -0.96 -43.68
N ILE A 611 -11.07 -1.92 -43.42
CA ILE A 611 -11.22 -2.90 -42.33
C ILE A 611 -11.29 -2.19 -40.98
N ALA A 612 -10.36 -1.27 -40.69
CA ALA A 612 -10.33 -0.53 -39.43
C ALA A 612 -11.59 0.33 -39.24
N SER A 613 -12.05 1.00 -40.31
CA SER A 613 -13.28 1.81 -40.27
C SER A 613 -14.52 0.96 -40.02
N GLN A 614 -14.62 -0.21 -40.65
CA GLN A 614 -15.74 -1.13 -40.45
C GLN A 614 -15.79 -1.63 -39.00
N LYS A 615 -14.63 -1.94 -38.40
CA LYS A 615 -14.53 -2.33 -36.99
C LYS A 615 -14.94 -1.21 -36.03
N LEU A 616 -14.57 0.04 -36.31
CA LEU A 616 -14.98 1.20 -35.52
C LEU A 616 -16.50 1.39 -35.53
N VAL A 617 -17.16 1.19 -36.68
CA VAL A 617 -18.63 1.26 -36.81
C VAL A 617 -19.30 0.10 -36.05
N GLU A 618 -18.79 -1.12 -36.16
CA GLU A 618 -19.29 -2.29 -35.41
C GLU A 618 -19.22 -2.08 -33.89
N MET A 619 -18.21 -1.32 -33.43
CA MET A 619 -18.03 -0.95 -32.02
C MET A 619 -18.88 0.25 -31.58
N GLY A 620 -19.67 0.84 -32.47
CA GLY A 620 -20.53 1.98 -32.18
C GLY A 620 -19.81 3.33 -32.11
N SER A 621 -18.59 3.45 -32.65
CA SER A 621 -17.94 4.76 -32.84
C SER A 621 -18.69 5.55 -33.90
N ASN A 622 -19.18 6.74 -33.53
CA ASN A 622 -19.78 7.72 -34.45
C ASN A 622 -18.92 8.99 -34.56
N SER A 623 -17.61 8.88 -34.29
CA SER A 623 -16.70 10.02 -34.39
C SER A 623 -16.61 10.50 -35.84
N CYS A 624 -16.96 11.78 -36.09
CA CYS A 624 -16.79 12.39 -37.41
C CYS A 624 -15.33 12.32 -37.89
N GLY A 625 -14.36 12.26 -36.96
CA GLY A 625 -12.95 12.11 -37.27
C GLY A 625 -12.61 10.82 -38.01
N ASP A 626 -13.30 9.72 -37.71
CA ASP A 626 -13.01 8.40 -38.29
C ASP A 626 -13.39 8.38 -39.79
N PHE A 627 -14.57 8.92 -40.13
CA PHE A 627 -15.01 9.07 -41.52
C PHE A 627 -14.14 10.06 -42.32
N VAL A 628 -13.69 11.14 -41.68
CA VAL A 628 -12.76 12.11 -42.30
C VAL A 628 -11.43 11.45 -42.60
N LEU A 629 -10.89 10.61 -41.69
CA LEU A 629 -9.66 9.87 -41.93
C LEU A 629 -9.80 8.92 -43.12
N LEU A 630 -10.88 8.14 -43.20
CA LEU A 630 -11.13 7.23 -44.33
C LEU A 630 -11.29 7.99 -45.66
N SER A 631 -12.07 9.09 -45.66
CA SER A 631 -12.22 9.93 -46.86
C SER A 631 -10.89 10.51 -47.34
N ASN A 632 -10.02 10.91 -46.41
CA ASN A 632 -8.68 11.40 -46.74
C ASN A 632 -7.80 10.30 -47.35
N VAL A 633 -7.94 9.04 -46.91
CA VAL A 633 -7.23 7.90 -47.51
C VAL A 633 -7.63 7.73 -48.97
N TYR A 634 -8.94 7.76 -49.27
CA TYR A 634 -9.44 7.66 -50.66
C TYR A 634 -9.00 8.82 -51.55
N ALA A 635 -8.98 10.04 -51.01
CA ALA A 635 -8.53 11.23 -51.75
C ALA A 635 -7.04 11.10 -52.13
N ALA A 636 -6.19 10.73 -51.18
CA ALA A 636 -4.75 10.52 -51.41
C ALA A 636 -4.48 9.39 -52.42
N HIS A 637 -5.31 8.34 -52.43
CA HIS A 637 -5.20 7.24 -53.38
C HIS A 637 -5.60 7.63 -54.82
N ARG A 638 -6.59 8.53 -54.98
CA ARG A 638 -7.04 9.01 -56.31
C ARG A 638 -6.05 9.95 -56.98
N ASP A 639 -5.35 10.79 -56.22
CA ASP A 639 -4.35 11.73 -56.77
C ASP A 639 -3.08 11.00 -57.26
N GLY A 640 -2.75 9.82 -56.70
CA GLY A 640 -1.62 8.99 -57.15
C GLY A 640 -1.83 8.23 -58.47
N MET A 641 -3.04 8.23 -59.03
CA MET A 641 -3.40 7.52 -60.27
C MET A 641 -3.42 8.40 -61.53
N THR A 642 -2.92 9.64 -61.48
CA THR A 642 -2.92 10.53 -62.67
C THR A 642 -1.51 10.94 -63.12
N TRP A 643 -1.31 10.86 -64.45
CA TRP A 643 -0.08 11.11 -65.25
C TRP A 643 0.81 9.92 -65.64
N VAL A 644 0.21 8.79 -66.05
CA VAL A 644 0.84 7.97 -67.12
C VAL A 644 -0.23 7.56 -68.14
N GLY A 645 -0.22 8.25 -69.28
CA GLY A 645 -0.60 7.72 -70.59
C GLY A 645 -2.10 7.53 -70.88
N CYS A 646 -2.70 8.51 -71.56
CA CYS A 646 -3.30 8.30 -72.89
C CYS A 646 -3.78 9.64 -73.46
N GLU A 647 -2.88 10.31 -74.18
CA GLU A 647 -3.24 11.07 -75.37
C GLU A 647 -3.65 10.08 -76.47
N GLN A 648 -4.71 10.42 -77.23
CA GLN A 648 -5.18 9.80 -78.48
C GLN A 648 -5.79 8.40 -78.30
N GLN A 649 -6.99 8.05 -78.77
CA GLN A 649 -7.92 8.58 -79.77
C GLN A 649 -9.35 8.25 -79.34
#